data_AF-A0A3Q1EDZ5-F1
#
_entry.id   AF-A0A3Q1EDZ5-F1
#
_cell.length_a   1.000
_cell.length_b   1.000
_cell.length_c   1.000
_cell.angle_alpha   90.00
_cell.angle_beta   90.00
_cell.angle_gamma   90.00
#
_symmetry.space_group_name_H-M   'P 1'
#
loop_
_entity.id
_entity.type
_entity.pdbx_description
1 polymer ?
#
loop_
_entity_poly.entity_id
_entity_poly.type
_entity_poly.pdbx_seq_one_letter_code
_entity_poly.pdbx_strand_id
1 'polypeptide(L)'
;SPLFPLLLLMLPQKSERNRQKYQPIYCGGVLDASEAGYITSPGYPLEYPPHQNCHWIINAPEPSQRIVLNFNPHFEIERLDCKYDYIEIRDGISDTADVLGRHCSNIAPAPIISSGHSLQIRFVSDYAHQGAGFSLRYEIFKTGSEFCFRNFTSSSGMIESPGFPDKYPHNLECSYMIIAPPHMDITLTFLTFDLENDPLLVGEGDCKYDWLDVWDGLPQVAPLIGRYCGTKIPPEIQSSSGLLSLSFHTDMAVAKDGFSARYNMTHKEVTDSFHCSMALGMESGKISDDQITASTTFYDNRWLPRQARLNNDDNAWTPSEDSNKEYIQVDLHFLKVLTGIATQGAVSKETQKSYFVTTFKLEVSTNGEDWMVYRHGKNHKVFHANTDPAEVVLNRVPQPVLARFVRIRPQTWRNGIALRFELYGCQITGERAAQESQIGRIILLRIHRVDLGIPKTVRGVITQGARGGDAASGATTDNRAFVRKYKVAYSLNGKEWNFIMDGKTSLPKIFEGNTHYDTPELRHFEETVAQYIRIYPERWSPAGIGMRVEILGCDLPGRTLPLTLAFSFSTSSASTSPPSDSVCDFDHGLCGWTHDPNAPLFRSSYLILSSSPPEPNSYLYMDASLKTEQQQARLVSPVVAADTGPLCLLFLYQIWGEAQGHLKVLVRDAHNEETVLWTLKDDQGPGWKEGRTILPRSPKDFQVVMEGFFLHGTRGHIWIDNIHMSQSSPLKECTRKSHRKTPFPDWNTPSPSSEPPVTRVSEKDNSWLYTLDPILVTIIVMSSLGVLLGAVCAGLLLYCTCSYSGLSSRSSTTLENYNFELYDGLKHKVKLNQQRCCTEA
;
A
#
# COMPACT_ATOMS: atom_id res chain seq x y z
N SER A 1 47.04 -53.03 -25.62
CA SER A 1 47.21 -53.90 -26.80
C SER A 1 46.61 -55.26 -26.51
N PRO A 2 45.99 -55.99 -27.46
CA PRO A 2 45.42 -55.62 -28.78
C PRO A 2 43.90 -55.24 -28.64
N LEU A 3 43.20 -54.54 -29.56
CA LEU A 3 42.73 -54.83 -30.95
C LEU A 3 41.61 -55.90 -31.08
N PHE A 4 40.36 -55.45 -31.36
CA PHE A 4 39.49 -55.70 -32.55
C PHE A 4 39.87 -56.82 -33.57
N PRO A 5 38.98 -57.34 -34.49
CA PRO A 5 37.62 -56.89 -34.91
C PRO A 5 36.59 -57.98 -35.41
N LEU A 6 35.51 -57.53 -36.12
CA LEU A 6 34.73 -58.20 -37.21
C LEU A 6 33.76 -59.38 -36.81
N LEU A 7 32.68 -59.77 -37.54
CA LEU A 7 31.72 -59.12 -38.48
C LEU A 7 30.55 -60.11 -38.83
N LEU A 8 29.61 -59.69 -39.70
CA LEU A 8 28.53 -60.45 -40.39
C LEU A 8 27.34 -60.93 -39.51
N LEU A 9 26.14 -61.20 -40.05
CA LEU A 9 25.22 -60.42 -40.94
C LEU A 9 23.94 -61.26 -41.20
N MET A 10 22.78 -60.59 -41.34
CA MET A 10 21.51 -61.06 -41.95
C MET A 10 20.79 -62.33 -41.41
N LEU A 11 19.62 -62.10 -40.78
CA LEU A 11 18.24 -62.31 -41.30
C LEU A 11 17.95 -63.46 -42.31
N PRO A 12 16.69 -63.97 -42.42
CA PRO A 12 15.43 -63.53 -41.77
C PRO A 12 14.56 -64.65 -41.16
N GLN A 13 13.50 -64.27 -40.42
CA GLN A 13 12.20 -64.92 -40.57
C GLN A 13 11.02 -63.96 -40.29
N LYS A 14 9.77 -64.42 -40.51
CA LYS A 14 8.70 -63.58 -41.09
C LYS A 14 7.48 -63.46 -40.18
N SER A 15 7.14 -62.22 -39.82
CA SER A 15 5.77 -61.70 -39.55
C SER A 15 4.74 -62.64 -38.90
N GLU A 16 4.49 -62.46 -37.60
CA GLU A 16 3.14 -62.66 -37.05
C GLU A 16 2.44 -61.31 -36.85
N ARG A 17 1.19 -61.20 -37.35
CA ARG A 17 0.42 -59.96 -37.38
C ARG A 17 -0.35 -59.80 -36.06
N ASN A 18 0.34 -59.35 -35.01
CA ASN A 18 -0.29 -59.18 -33.71
C ASN A 18 -1.24 -57.97 -33.69
N ARG A 19 -2.52 -58.19 -33.33
CA ARG A 19 -3.51 -57.12 -33.15
C ARG A 19 -3.28 -56.44 -31.80
N GLN A 20 -2.39 -55.46 -31.78
CA GLN A 20 -2.13 -54.67 -30.60
C GLN A 20 -3.41 -53.89 -30.22
N LYS A 21 -3.94 -54.14 -29.02
CA LYS A 21 -5.10 -53.41 -28.50
C LYS A 21 -4.69 -51.95 -28.27
N TYR A 22 -5.46 -51.01 -28.80
CA TYR A 22 -5.38 -49.62 -28.34
C TYR A 22 -5.72 -49.59 -26.84
N GLN A 23 -4.73 -49.25 -26.01
CA GLN A 23 -5.00 -48.70 -24.68
C GLN A 23 -5.11 -47.18 -24.84
N PRO A 24 -6.09 -46.51 -24.19
CA PRO A 24 -6.12 -45.06 -24.17
C PRO A 24 -4.89 -44.54 -23.42
N ILE A 25 -4.12 -43.66 -24.06
CA ILE A 25 -3.05 -42.92 -23.40
C ILE A 25 -3.73 -41.80 -22.61
N TYR A 26 -3.72 -41.90 -21.27
CA TYR A 26 -4.19 -40.83 -20.41
C TYR A 26 -3.12 -39.73 -20.35
N CYS A 27 -3.49 -38.50 -20.72
CA CYS A 27 -2.62 -37.34 -20.71
C CYS A 27 -3.29 -36.15 -20.02
N GLY A 28 -2.52 -35.37 -19.27
CA GLY A 28 -3.04 -34.36 -18.35
C GLY A 28 -2.86 -34.73 -16.88
N GLY A 29 -3.25 -33.84 -15.98
CA GLY A 29 -3.17 -34.00 -14.53
C GLY A 29 -3.03 -32.67 -13.78
N VAL A 30 -3.16 -32.71 -12.45
CA VAL A 30 -2.77 -31.58 -11.58
C VAL A 30 -1.31 -31.78 -11.18
N LEU A 31 -0.52 -30.72 -11.28
CA LEU A 31 0.91 -30.68 -11.02
C LEU A 31 1.23 -29.60 -9.99
N ASP A 32 2.13 -29.90 -9.07
CA ASP A 32 2.71 -28.95 -8.14
C ASP A 32 4.01 -28.37 -8.73
N ALA A 33 4.21 -27.06 -8.59
CA ALA A 33 5.40 -26.32 -9.02
C ALA A 33 6.48 -26.18 -7.94
N SER A 34 6.25 -26.70 -6.73
CA SER A 34 7.22 -26.74 -5.62
C SER A 34 8.58 -27.35 -6.05
N GLU A 35 8.55 -28.38 -6.89
CA GLU A 35 9.69 -28.83 -7.70
C GLU A 35 9.47 -28.51 -9.19
N ALA A 36 10.57 -28.16 -9.88
CA ALA A 36 10.54 -27.78 -11.28
C ALA A 36 10.44 -29.00 -12.20
N GLY A 37 9.31 -29.17 -12.88
CA GLY A 37 9.00 -30.32 -13.72
C GLY A 37 8.96 -30.04 -15.22
N TYR A 38 8.58 -31.05 -15.99
CA TYR A 38 8.42 -30.98 -17.45
C TYR A 38 7.05 -31.49 -17.87
N ILE A 39 6.47 -30.87 -18.90
CA ILE A 39 5.27 -31.33 -19.60
C ILE A 39 5.65 -31.52 -21.08
N THR A 40 5.15 -32.59 -21.69
CA THR A 40 5.30 -32.84 -23.13
C THR A 40 3.98 -33.26 -23.75
N SER A 41 3.88 -33.14 -25.08
CA SER A 41 2.90 -33.93 -25.84
C SER A 41 3.14 -35.43 -25.62
N PRO A 42 2.10 -36.29 -25.67
CA PRO A 42 2.29 -37.74 -25.56
C PRO A 42 3.19 -38.24 -26.69
N GLY A 43 4.21 -39.04 -26.37
CA GLY A 43 5.15 -39.60 -27.36
C GLY A 43 6.37 -38.76 -27.71
N TYR A 44 6.44 -37.49 -27.30
CA TYR A 44 7.56 -36.57 -27.60
C TYR A 44 8.94 -37.22 -27.30
N PRO A 45 9.94 -37.09 -28.19
CA PRO A 45 9.98 -36.29 -29.43
C PRO A 45 9.50 -37.05 -30.68
N LEU A 46 8.77 -38.15 -30.54
CA LEU A 46 8.07 -38.80 -31.66
C LEU A 46 6.73 -38.10 -31.93
N GLU A 47 6.17 -38.35 -33.11
CA GLU A 47 4.85 -37.86 -33.52
C GLU A 47 3.78 -38.09 -32.45
N TYR A 48 3.11 -37.01 -32.02
CA TYR A 48 2.02 -37.12 -31.04
C TYR A 48 0.81 -37.86 -31.62
N PRO A 49 0.00 -38.58 -30.82
CA PRO A 49 -1.16 -39.29 -31.37
C PRO A 49 -2.25 -38.35 -31.92
N PRO A 50 -3.11 -38.83 -32.85
CA PRO A 50 -4.36 -38.16 -33.18
C PRO A 50 -5.36 -38.15 -32.01
N HIS A 51 -6.37 -37.28 -32.10
CA HIS A 51 -7.52 -37.18 -31.19
C HIS A 51 -7.17 -37.00 -29.71
N GLN A 52 -6.09 -36.26 -29.41
CA GLN A 52 -5.72 -35.94 -28.02
C GLN A 52 -6.45 -34.68 -27.54
N ASN A 53 -6.72 -34.62 -26.25
CA ASN A 53 -7.32 -33.47 -25.55
C ASN A 53 -6.79 -33.51 -24.11
N CYS A 54 -5.51 -33.18 -23.95
CA CYS A 54 -4.76 -33.27 -22.70
C CYS A 54 -4.93 -31.96 -21.91
N HIS A 55 -5.13 -32.06 -20.59
CA HIS A 55 -5.35 -30.92 -19.70
C HIS A 55 -4.43 -30.99 -18.49
N TRP A 56 -3.56 -30.01 -18.31
CA TRP A 56 -2.74 -29.86 -17.13
C TRP A 56 -3.14 -28.61 -16.36
N ILE A 57 -3.17 -28.71 -15.03
CA ILE A 57 -3.26 -27.57 -14.13
C ILE A 57 -1.99 -27.58 -13.29
N ILE A 58 -1.20 -26.51 -13.36
CA ILE A 58 0.00 -26.33 -12.55
C ILE A 58 -0.36 -25.35 -11.44
N ASN A 59 -0.09 -25.70 -10.19
CA ASN A 59 -0.29 -24.84 -9.02
C ASN A 59 1.05 -24.61 -8.32
N ALA A 60 1.33 -23.38 -7.90
CA ALA A 60 2.34 -23.07 -6.91
C ALA A 60 1.79 -23.32 -5.48
N PRO A 61 2.66 -23.62 -4.50
CA PRO A 61 2.23 -23.92 -3.13
C PRO A 61 1.75 -22.68 -2.35
N GLU A 62 2.19 -21.47 -2.71
CA GLU A 62 1.82 -20.23 -2.02
C GLU A 62 1.07 -19.23 -2.94
N PRO A 63 0.05 -18.50 -2.46
CA PRO A 63 -0.73 -17.58 -3.31
C PRO A 63 0.03 -16.37 -3.86
N SER A 64 1.17 -16.01 -3.25
CA SER A 64 2.08 -14.94 -3.70
C SER A 64 2.90 -15.33 -4.93
N GLN A 65 3.16 -16.63 -5.10
CA GLN A 65 4.09 -17.15 -6.07
C GLN A 65 3.47 -17.15 -7.48
N ARG A 66 4.33 -17.05 -8.49
CA ARG A 66 3.97 -17.14 -9.91
C ARG A 66 4.70 -18.32 -10.55
N ILE A 67 4.19 -18.79 -11.66
CA ILE A 67 4.76 -19.92 -12.43
C ILE A 67 5.28 -19.39 -13.77
N VAL A 68 6.50 -19.79 -14.14
CA VAL A 68 7.08 -19.55 -15.48
C VAL A 68 7.12 -20.84 -16.29
N LEU A 69 6.78 -20.73 -17.58
CA LEU A 69 6.84 -21.80 -18.57
C LEU A 69 7.93 -21.50 -19.60
N ASN A 70 8.92 -22.40 -19.68
CA ASN A 70 10.04 -22.31 -20.61
C ASN A 70 9.93 -23.43 -21.66
N PHE A 71 9.63 -23.06 -22.91
CA PHE A 71 9.48 -24.02 -24.01
C PHE A 71 10.82 -24.49 -24.58
N ASN A 72 10.89 -25.76 -24.95
CA ASN A 72 12.01 -26.32 -25.70
C ASN A 72 11.98 -25.77 -27.15
N PRO A 73 13.10 -25.27 -27.71
CA PRO A 73 13.17 -24.84 -29.11
C PRO A 73 12.81 -25.92 -30.14
N HIS A 74 12.89 -27.21 -29.78
CA HIS A 74 12.31 -28.29 -30.58
C HIS A 74 10.79 -28.37 -30.33
N PHE A 75 10.04 -27.64 -31.15
CA PHE A 75 8.59 -27.49 -31.10
C PHE A 75 8.02 -27.62 -32.52
N GLU A 76 7.04 -28.49 -32.72
CA GLU A 76 6.41 -28.75 -34.01
C GLU A 76 4.97 -29.27 -33.83
N ILE A 77 3.99 -28.40 -34.06
CA ILE A 77 2.54 -28.69 -34.03
C ILE A 77 1.93 -28.20 -35.35
N GLU A 78 0.87 -28.84 -35.86
CA GLU A 78 0.29 -28.54 -37.17
C GLU A 78 0.04 -27.02 -37.40
N ARG A 79 0.48 -26.52 -38.56
CA ARG A 79 0.62 -25.07 -38.83
C ARG A 79 -0.66 -24.38 -39.32
N LEU A 80 -1.80 -25.08 -39.47
CA LEU A 80 -3.02 -24.52 -40.07
C LEU A 80 -3.80 -23.60 -39.10
N ASP A 81 -3.27 -22.38 -38.91
CA ASP A 81 -3.84 -21.28 -38.12
C ASP A 81 -4.28 -21.68 -36.69
N CYS A 82 -3.61 -22.69 -36.11
CA CYS A 82 -3.87 -23.26 -34.79
C CYS A 82 -5.35 -23.67 -34.59
N LYS A 83 -5.98 -24.13 -35.67
CA LYS A 83 -7.40 -24.45 -35.76
C LYS A 83 -7.73 -25.91 -35.45
N TYR A 84 -6.84 -26.82 -35.84
CA TYR A 84 -6.98 -28.26 -35.63
C TYR A 84 -6.14 -28.67 -34.42
N ASP A 85 -4.81 -28.66 -34.58
CA ASP A 85 -3.86 -28.93 -33.50
C ASP A 85 -3.35 -27.63 -32.86
N TYR A 86 -3.30 -27.58 -31.53
CA TYR A 86 -2.74 -26.45 -30.79
C TYR A 86 -2.43 -26.77 -29.32
N ILE A 87 -1.52 -25.99 -28.74
CA ILE A 87 -1.41 -25.79 -27.29
C ILE A 87 -1.99 -24.41 -26.92
N GLU A 88 -2.76 -24.36 -25.84
CA GLU A 88 -3.39 -23.16 -25.27
C GLU A 88 -3.00 -23.04 -23.79
N ILE A 89 -2.64 -21.83 -23.36
CA ILE A 89 -2.21 -21.51 -21.99
C ILE A 89 -3.13 -20.42 -21.43
N ARG A 90 -3.63 -20.63 -20.21
CA ARG A 90 -4.57 -19.74 -19.50
C ARG A 90 -4.07 -19.39 -18.10
N ASP A 91 -4.35 -18.16 -17.67
CA ASP A 91 -3.89 -17.60 -16.40
C ASP A 91 -4.90 -17.91 -15.27
N GLY A 92 -4.76 -19.10 -14.65
CA GLY A 92 -5.61 -19.58 -13.58
C GLY A 92 -6.04 -21.05 -13.73
N ILE A 93 -7.10 -21.43 -13.02
CA ILE A 93 -7.60 -22.83 -12.94
C ILE A 93 -8.94 -23.07 -13.65
N SER A 94 -9.49 -22.07 -14.35
CA SER A 94 -10.84 -22.13 -14.96
C SER A 94 -10.75 -22.12 -16.48
N ASP A 95 -11.62 -22.90 -17.15
CA ASP A 95 -11.83 -22.82 -18.61
C ASP A 95 -12.28 -21.42 -19.08
N THR A 96 -12.72 -20.56 -18.16
CA THR A 96 -13.07 -19.14 -18.41
C THR A 96 -11.93 -18.16 -18.14
N ALA A 97 -10.76 -18.62 -17.72
CA ALA A 97 -9.60 -17.77 -17.42
C ALA A 97 -8.98 -17.19 -18.70
N ASP A 98 -8.31 -16.04 -18.56
CA ASP A 98 -7.73 -15.29 -19.67
C ASP A 98 -6.66 -16.12 -20.42
N VAL A 99 -6.68 -16.05 -21.75
CA VAL A 99 -5.77 -16.80 -22.62
C VAL A 99 -4.47 -16.01 -22.80
N LEU A 100 -3.39 -16.49 -22.17
CA LEU A 100 -2.05 -15.93 -22.34
C LEU A 100 -1.50 -16.20 -23.75
N GLY A 101 -1.91 -17.32 -24.36
CA GLY A 101 -1.60 -17.61 -25.75
C GLY A 101 -2.17 -18.93 -26.25
N ARG A 102 -2.34 -19.01 -27.58
CA ARG A 102 -2.54 -20.27 -28.32
C ARG A 102 -1.46 -20.38 -29.38
N HIS A 103 -0.81 -21.53 -29.46
CA HIS A 103 0.38 -21.74 -30.27
C HIS A 103 0.33 -23.06 -31.05
N CYS A 104 0.94 -23.02 -32.22
CA CYS A 104 1.16 -24.13 -33.16
C CYS A 104 2.34 -23.73 -34.09
N SER A 105 2.57 -24.44 -35.21
CA SER A 105 3.73 -24.25 -36.10
C SER A 105 5.05 -24.77 -35.49
N ASN A 106 6.17 -24.48 -36.17
CA ASN A 106 7.52 -24.95 -35.88
C ASN A 106 8.36 -23.93 -35.08
N ILE A 107 7.72 -23.08 -34.28
CA ILE A 107 8.38 -22.02 -33.51
C ILE A 107 7.89 -22.09 -32.06
N ALA A 108 8.81 -22.37 -31.14
CA ALA A 108 8.51 -22.39 -29.71
C ALA A 108 8.05 -21.00 -29.22
N PRO A 109 7.03 -20.91 -28.34
CA PRO A 109 6.66 -19.66 -27.69
C PRO A 109 7.81 -19.05 -26.88
N ALA A 110 7.78 -17.72 -26.71
CA ALA A 110 8.60 -17.05 -25.70
C ALA A 110 8.20 -17.50 -24.28
N PRO A 111 9.07 -17.35 -23.27
CA PRO A 111 8.73 -17.67 -21.88
C PRO A 111 7.44 -16.99 -21.42
N ILE A 112 6.52 -17.78 -20.85
CA ILE A 112 5.22 -17.30 -20.37
C ILE A 112 5.25 -17.27 -18.85
N ILE A 113 4.87 -16.15 -18.23
CA ILE A 113 4.76 -15.97 -16.77
C ILE A 113 3.30 -15.71 -16.44
N SER A 114 2.79 -16.36 -15.38
CA SER A 114 1.43 -16.14 -14.85
C SER A 114 1.32 -14.86 -14.03
N SER A 115 0.12 -14.29 -13.91
CA SER A 115 -0.14 -13.19 -12.97
C SER A 115 -0.30 -13.66 -11.51
N GLY A 116 -0.68 -14.93 -11.30
CA GLY A 116 -0.88 -15.55 -9.98
C GLY A 116 -0.37 -17.00 -9.87
N HIS A 117 -0.86 -17.71 -8.85
CA HIS A 117 -0.30 -18.99 -8.39
C HIS A 117 -0.71 -20.23 -9.20
N SER A 118 -1.40 -20.10 -10.34
CA SER A 118 -1.92 -21.23 -11.11
C SER A 118 -1.94 -20.97 -12.62
N LEU A 119 -1.66 -22.02 -13.41
CA LEU A 119 -1.77 -22.03 -14.87
C LEU A 119 -2.53 -23.26 -15.34
N GLN A 120 -3.41 -23.08 -16.34
CA GLN A 120 -4.04 -24.18 -17.07
C GLN A 120 -3.42 -24.28 -18.47
N ILE A 121 -3.00 -25.48 -18.85
CA ILE A 121 -2.41 -25.80 -20.16
C ILE A 121 -3.26 -26.86 -20.81
N ARG A 122 -3.68 -26.62 -22.05
CA ARG A 122 -4.51 -27.53 -22.84
C ARG A 122 -3.85 -27.83 -24.19
N PHE A 123 -3.68 -29.11 -24.51
CA PHE A 123 -3.22 -29.56 -25.83
C PHE A 123 -4.33 -30.34 -26.53
N VAL A 124 -4.58 -30.01 -27.80
CA VAL A 124 -5.60 -30.65 -28.64
C VAL A 124 -4.95 -31.15 -29.93
N SER A 125 -5.33 -32.35 -30.38
CA SER A 125 -5.03 -32.85 -31.72
C SER A 125 -6.23 -33.47 -32.46
N ASP A 126 -6.19 -33.37 -33.78
CA ASP A 126 -7.18 -33.78 -34.78
C ASP A 126 -6.94 -35.24 -35.28
N TYR A 127 -7.57 -35.70 -36.36
CA TYR A 127 -7.39 -37.03 -36.93
C TYR A 127 -6.17 -37.19 -37.87
N ALA A 128 -5.44 -36.11 -38.21
CA ALA A 128 -4.40 -36.08 -39.23
C ALA A 128 -3.18 -35.21 -38.84
N HIS A 129 -2.16 -35.18 -39.69
CA HIS A 129 -1.03 -34.23 -39.69
C HIS A 129 -0.30 -33.98 -38.35
N GLN A 130 0.08 -35.08 -37.71
CA GLN A 130 0.92 -35.10 -36.52
C GLN A 130 2.33 -34.52 -36.77
N GLY A 131 2.97 -33.99 -35.72
CA GLY A 131 4.36 -33.51 -35.72
C GLY A 131 5.09 -33.92 -34.43
N ALA A 132 6.38 -33.58 -34.28
CA ALA A 132 7.17 -33.97 -33.10
C ALA A 132 6.61 -33.46 -31.75
N GLY A 133 5.76 -32.42 -31.78
CA GLY A 133 4.99 -31.93 -30.65
C GLY A 133 5.72 -30.86 -29.84
N PHE A 134 5.61 -30.92 -28.52
CA PHE A 134 6.22 -29.95 -27.63
C PHE A 134 6.81 -30.58 -26.36
N SER A 135 7.81 -29.90 -25.83
CA SER A 135 8.29 -30.04 -24.45
C SER A 135 8.40 -28.66 -23.83
N LEU A 136 7.95 -28.51 -22.59
CA LEU A 136 8.15 -27.31 -21.78
C LEU A 136 8.58 -27.69 -20.37
N ARG A 137 9.35 -26.81 -19.73
CA ARG A 137 9.71 -26.87 -18.32
C ARG A 137 8.87 -25.85 -17.56
N TYR A 138 8.35 -26.23 -16.40
CA TYR A 138 7.65 -25.32 -15.49
C TYR A 138 8.39 -25.22 -14.16
N GLU A 139 8.37 -24.04 -13.56
CA GLU A 139 8.93 -23.80 -12.22
C GLU A 139 8.31 -22.53 -11.59
N ILE A 140 8.43 -22.41 -10.27
CA ILE A 140 8.12 -21.15 -9.57
C ILE A 140 9.04 -20.05 -10.08
N PHE A 141 8.45 -18.94 -10.53
CA PHE A 141 9.13 -17.73 -10.96
C PHE A 141 9.66 -16.96 -9.75
N LYS A 142 10.90 -17.27 -9.35
CA LYS A 142 11.56 -16.68 -8.19
C LYS A 142 12.06 -15.26 -8.50
N THR A 143 11.26 -14.25 -8.16
CA THR A 143 11.63 -12.83 -8.21
C THR A 143 12.65 -12.41 -7.15
N GLY A 144 12.86 -13.22 -6.11
CA GLY A 144 13.70 -12.87 -4.95
C GLY A 144 13.09 -11.81 -4.02
N SER A 145 11.99 -11.16 -4.42
CA SER A 145 11.35 -10.08 -3.68
C SER A 145 10.75 -10.49 -2.32
N GLU A 146 10.37 -11.76 -2.16
CA GLU A 146 9.79 -12.32 -0.93
C GLU A 146 10.68 -12.15 0.32
N PHE A 147 12.00 -11.91 0.14
CA PHE A 147 12.96 -11.75 1.25
C PHE A 147 13.34 -10.29 1.58
N CYS A 148 12.89 -9.30 0.79
CA CYS A 148 13.35 -7.91 0.92
C CYS A 148 12.28 -6.88 1.33
N PHE A 149 11.05 -7.31 1.60
CA PHE A 149 10.08 -6.48 2.34
C PHE A 149 10.42 -6.47 3.83
N ARG A 150 10.87 -5.33 4.38
CA ARG A 150 11.34 -5.27 5.79
C ARG A 150 10.92 -3.97 6.50
N ASN A 151 10.33 -4.13 7.68
CA ASN A 151 9.97 -3.02 8.57
C ASN A 151 11.01 -2.85 9.68
N PHE A 152 11.37 -1.61 9.98
CA PHE A 152 12.42 -1.22 10.93
C PHE A 152 11.85 -0.31 12.02
N THR A 153 11.86 -0.79 13.26
CA THR A 153 11.32 -0.09 14.45
C THR A 153 12.37 0.10 15.57
N SER A 154 13.59 -0.39 15.37
CA SER A 154 14.73 -0.18 16.28
C SER A 154 15.20 1.28 16.22
N SER A 155 15.84 1.79 17.28
CA SER A 155 16.36 3.16 17.29
C SER A 155 17.52 3.40 16.31
N SER A 156 18.20 2.35 15.85
CA SER A 156 19.18 2.43 14.76
C SER A 156 19.33 1.07 14.09
N GLY A 157 19.83 1.06 12.85
CA GLY A 157 20.07 -0.16 12.10
C GLY A 157 20.69 0.07 10.73
N MET A 158 20.81 -1.02 9.98
CA MET A 158 21.41 -1.06 8.65
C MET A 158 20.38 -1.65 7.66
N ILE A 159 20.36 -1.09 6.44
CA ILE A 159 19.47 -1.46 5.34
C ILE A 159 20.38 -1.68 4.14
N GLU A 160 20.31 -2.87 3.54
CA GLU A 160 21.24 -3.32 2.51
C GLU A 160 20.47 -3.99 1.38
N SER A 161 21.00 -3.89 0.15
CA SER A 161 20.47 -4.61 -1.00
C SER A 161 20.60 -6.13 -0.80
N PRO A 162 19.66 -6.96 -1.30
CA PRO A 162 19.70 -8.40 -1.06
C PRO A 162 20.98 -9.04 -1.63
N GLY A 163 21.74 -9.73 -0.78
CA GLY A 163 23.03 -10.34 -1.13
C GLY A 163 24.28 -9.52 -0.79
N PHE A 164 24.15 -8.24 -0.39
CA PHE A 164 25.30 -7.37 -0.09
C PHE A 164 26.31 -8.03 0.88
N PRO A 165 27.63 -7.97 0.61
CA PRO A 165 28.33 -7.20 -0.43
C PRO A 165 28.45 -7.90 -1.79
N ASP A 166 27.86 -9.10 -1.98
CA ASP A 166 27.73 -9.69 -3.31
C ASP A 166 26.64 -8.97 -4.12
N LYS A 167 26.68 -9.16 -5.44
CA LYS A 167 25.79 -8.47 -6.39
C LYS A 167 24.32 -8.80 -6.16
N TYR A 168 23.47 -7.78 -6.29
CA TYR A 168 22.03 -7.95 -6.09
C TYR A 168 21.36 -8.79 -7.20
N PRO A 169 20.30 -9.56 -6.86
CA PRO A 169 19.46 -10.22 -7.85
C PRO A 169 18.76 -9.28 -8.85
N HIS A 170 18.46 -9.83 -10.03
CA HIS A 170 17.64 -9.23 -11.09
C HIS A 170 16.14 -9.33 -10.77
N ASN A 171 15.33 -8.43 -11.34
CA ASN A 171 13.87 -8.38 -11.18
C ASN A 171 13.39 -8.23 -9.71
N LEU A 172 14.16 -7.54 -8.88
CA LEU A 172 13.75 -7.23 -7.51
C LEU A 172 12.72 -6.09 -7.49
N GLU A 173 11.75 -6.24 -6.60
CA GLU A 173 10.89 -5.16 -6.12
C GLU A 173 10.88 -5.27 -4.60
N CYS A 174 11.59 -4.36 -3.93
CA CYS A 174 11.88 -4.40 -2.50
C CYS A 174 11.40 -3.13 -1.81
N SER A 175 10.75 -3.25 -0.65
CA SER A 175 10.32 -2.11 0.14
C SER A 175 10.80 -2.18 1.59
N TYR A 176 11.53 -1.15 2.01
CA TYR A 176 12.08 -1.00 3.35
C TYR A 176 11.38 0.17 4.06
N MET A 177 10.73 -0.07 5.19
CA MET A 177 9.96 0.95 5.91
C MET A 177 10.55 1.23 7.30
N ILE A 178 10.97 2.45 7.56
CA ILE A 178 11.50 2.90 8.85
C ILE A 178 10.40 3.63 9.60
N ILE A 179 9.91 3.04 10.69
CA ILE A 179 8.78 3.52 11.49
C ILE A 179 9.34 4.09 12.80
N ALA A 180 9.37 5.41 12.93
CA ALA A 180 9.85 6.07 14.14
C ALA A 180 8.74 6.23 15.20
N PRO A 181 9.06 6.02 16.49
CA PRO A 181 8.21 6.49 17.59
C PRO A 181 7.96 8.00 17.51
N PRO A 182 6.84 8.51 18.08
CA PRO A 182 6.62 9.95 18.16
C PRO A 182 7.77 10.64 18.91
N HIS A 183 8.05 11.90 18.54
CA HIS A 183 9.18 12.70 19.07
C HIS A 183 10.58 12.19 18.70
N MET A 184 10.72 11.34 17.68
CA MET A 184 12.00 11.00 17.06
C MET A 184 12.05 11.46 15.61
N ASP A 185 13.16 12.10 15.22
CA ASP A 185 13.49 12.40 13.83
C ASP A 185 14.39 11.26 13.27
N ILE A 186 14.20 10.88 12.00
CA ILE A 186 14.93 9.79 11.31
C ILE A 186 16.05 10.41 10.46
N THR A 187 17.30 10.02 10.74
CA THR A 187 18.45 10.33 9.89
C THR A 187 18.90 9.07 9.15
N LEU A 188 18.91 9.11 7.81
CA LEU A 188 19.39 8.06 6.92
C LEU A 188 20.71 8.50 6.25
N THR A 189 21.73 7.64 6.32
CA THR A 189 23.07 7.86 5.78
C THR A 189 23.49 6.68 4.91
N PHE A 190 23.88 6.93 3.66
CA PHE A 190 24.42 5.89 2.78
C PHE A 190 25.92 5.68 3.04
N LEU A 191 26.36 4.42 3.01
CA LEU A 191 27.75 4.01 3.24
C LEU A 191 28.42 3.58 1.93
N THR A 192 27.67 2.84 1.11
CA THR A 192 28.04 2.39 -0.24
C THR A 192 26.83 2.51 -1.16
N PHE A 193 27.07 2.78 -2.45
CA PHE A 193 26.04 2.89 -3.48
C PHE A 193 26.65 2.68 -4.88
N ASP A 194 26.36 1.56 -5.53
CA ASP A 194 26.58 1.28 -6.95
C ASP A 194 25.39 0.49 -7.50
N LEU A 195 24.54 1.15 -8.30
CA LEU A 195 23.45 0.55 -9.08
C LEU A 195 23.71 0.73 -10.59
N GLU A 196 22.99 0.03 -11.47
CA GLU A 196 23.05 0.36 -12.90
C GLU A 196 22.61 1.81 -13.17
N ASN A 197 23.17 2.43 -14.19
CA ASN A 197 22.75 3.70 -14.76
C ASN A 197 22.86 3.65 -16.30
N ASP A 198 22.13 4.51 -17.02
CA ASP A 198 22.23 4.54 -18.49
C ASP A 198 23.64 4.98 -18.94
N PRO A 199 24.43 4.10 -19.61
CA PRO A 199 25.80 4.40 -19.97
C PRO A 199 25.93 5.42 -21.14
N LEU A 200 24.81 5.81 -21.76
CA LEU A 200 24.77 6.80 -22.84
C LEU A 200 24.51 8.23 -22.34
N LEU A 201 24.15 8.42 -21.06
CA LEU A 201 23.81 9.72 -20.50
C LEU A 201 24.90 10.25 -19.56
N VAL A 202 25.74 11.15 -20.09
CA VAL A 202 26.76 11.88 -19.30
C VAL A 202 26.11 13.05 -18.54
N GLY A 203 25.34 12.74 -17.51
CA GLY A 203 24.63 13.71 -16.67
C GLY A 203 23.71 13.04 -15.64
N GLU A 204 22.75 13.79 -15.10
CA GLU A 204 21.62 13.23 -14.35
C GLU A 204 20.65 12.55 -15.33
N GLY A 205 21.01 11.33 -15.74
CA GLY A 205 20.16 10.48 -16.57
C GLY A 205 18.97 9.94 -15.78
N ASP A 206 17.84 9.75 -16.46
CA ASP A 206 16.66 9.11 -15.88
C ASP A 206 17.03 7.69 -15.41
N CYS A 207 16.87 7.43 -14.10
CA CYS A 207 17.17 6.12 -13.52
C CYS A 207 16.12 5.10 -13.96
N LYS A 208 16.44 4.42 -15.06
CA LYS A 208 15.51 3.67 -15.92
C LYS A 208 15.62 2.15 -15.81
N TYR A 209 16.81 1.64 -15.46
CA TYR A 209 17.08 0.21 -15.32
C TYR A 209 16.93 -0.18 -13.83
N ASP A 210 17.98 0.02 -13.04
CA ASP A 210 17.92 -0.10 -11.58
C ASP A 210 17.74 1.27 -10.91
N TRP A 211 16.96 1.35 -9.83
CA TRP A 211 16.86 2.57 -9.02
C TRP A 211 16.42 2.33 -7.57
N LEU A 212 16.76 3.30 -6.73
CA LEU A 212 16.29 3.44 -5.35
C LEU A 212 15.47 4.72 -5.21
N ASP A 213 14.16 4.60 -5.01
CA ASP A 213 13.27 5.70 -4.64
C ASP A 213 13.21 5.84 -3.11
N VAL A 214 13.31 7.07 -2.59
CA VAL A 214 13.17 7.35 -1.14
C VAL A 214 11.99 8.29 -0.91
N TRP A 215 11.08 7.94 0.02
CA TRP A 215 9.77 8.56 0.21
C TRP A 215 9.60 9.10 1.65
N ASP A 216 9.13 10.34 1.78
CA ASP A 216 8.81 10.96 3.09
C ASP A 216 7.39 10.55 3.56
N GLY A 217 7.21 9.24 3.74
CA GLY A 217 5.96 8.58 4.12
C GLY A 217 5.81 7.22 3.44
N LEU A 218 4.59 6.86 3.04
CA LEU A 218 4.29 5.64 2.28
C LEU A 218 4.75 5.75 0.81
N PRO A 219 5.31 4.70 0.20
CA PRO A 219 5.65 4.68 -1.23
C PRO A 219 4.45 5.02 -2.13
N GLN A 220 4.69 5.70 -3.25
CA GLN A 220 3.69 6.11 -4.25
C GLN A 220 2.55 7.03 -3.74
N VAL A 221 2.46 7.31 -2.44
CA VAL A 221 1.42 8.17 -1.81
C VAL A 221 2.04 9.44 -1.20
N ALA A 222 3.22 9.32 -0.62
CA ALA A 222 3.98 10.45 -0.09
C ALA A 222 4.80 11.16 -1.19
N PRO A 223 5.33 12.37 -0.94
CA PRO A 223 6.32 12.98 -1.81
C PRO A 223 7.59 12.12 -1.92
N LEU A 224 8.01 11.85 -3.16
CA LEU A 224 9.33 11.31 -3.48
C LEU A 224 10.40 12.34 -3.08
N ILE A 225 11.33 11.96 -2.22
CA ILE A 225 12.49 12.78 -1.86
C ILE A 225 13.44 12.84 -3.05
N GLY A 226 13.82 11.69 -3.57
CA GLY A 226 14.62 11.55 -4.78
C GLY A 226 14.66 10.11 -5.27
N ARG A 227 15.04 9.95 -6.54
CA ARG A 227 15.36 8.69 -7.20
C ARG A 227 16.87 8.64 -7.41
N TYR A 228 17.51 7.53 -7.07
CA TYR A 228 18.97 7.39 -7.08
C TYR A 228 19.40 6.13 -7.86
N CYS A 229 20.48 6.25 -8.65
CA CYS A 229 21.09 5.17 -9.42
C CYS A 229 22.57 5.49 -9.73
N GLY A 230 23.31 4.54 -10.32
CA GLY A 230 24.74 4.69 -10.58
C GLY A 230 25.61 4.63 -9.30
N THR A 231 26.82 5.20 -9.38
CA THR A 231 27.86 5.18 -8.34
C THR A 231 27.86 6.38 -7.38
N LYS A 232 26.88 7.29 -7.51
CA LYS A 232 26.82 8.53 -6.72
C LYS A 232 26.10 8.28 -5.40
N ILE A 233 26.85 8.25 -4.29
CA ILE A 233 26.30 8.08 -2.94
C ILE A 233 25.28 9.20 -2.65
N PRO A 234 24.01 8.88 -2.31
CA PRO A 234 22.99 9.88 -1.99
C PRO A 234 23.35 10.72 -0.75
N PRO A 235 22.90 11.99 -0.68
CA PRO A 235 23.12 12.85 0.50
C PRO A 235 22.40 12.33 1.74
N GLU A 236 22.76 12.85 2.92
CA GLU A 236 22.06 12.54 4.18
C GLU A 236 20.60 13.02 4.14
N ILE A 237 19.68 12.14 4.55
CA ILE A 237 18.23 12.40 4.53
C ILE A 237 17.72 12.46 5.97
N GLN A 238 17.17 13.62 6.39
CA GLN A 238 16.62 13.85 7.73
C GLN A 238 15.11 14.09 7.66
N SER A 239 14.30 13.08 8.00
CA SER A 239 12.84 13.17 8.06
C SER A 239 12.30 13.34 9.48
N SER A 240 11.21 14.10 9.60
CA SER A 240 10.44 14.28 10.86
C SER A 240 8.98 13.83 10.75
N SER A 241 8.62 13.10 9.68
CA SER A 241 7.25 12.65 9.38
C SER A 241 6.81 11.38 10.12
N GLY A 242 7.72 10.73 10.85
CA GLY A 242 7.48 9.48 11.57
C GLY A 242 7.60 8.21 10.72
N LEU A 243 7.65 8.34 9.39
CA LEU A 243 7.78 7.22 8.44
C LEU A 243 8.67 7.61 7.26
N LEU A 244 9.80 6.90 7.08
CA LEU A 244 10.65 7.01 5.90
C LEU A 244 10.66 5.66 5.18
N SER A 245 10.30 5.63 3.89
CA SER A 245 10.27 4.38 3.10
C SER A 245 11.25 4.43 1.93
N LEU A 246 11.85 3.30 1.60
CA LEU A 246 12.74 3.13 0.45
C LEU A 246 12.16 2.03 -0.44
N SER A 247 12.11 2.27 -1.75
CA SER A 247 11.68 1.29 -2.76
C SER A 247 12.84 1.03 -3.73
N PHE A 248 13.35 -0.20 -3.74
CA PHE A 248 14.47 -0.62 -4.58
C PHE A 248 13.93 -1.52 -5.69
N HIS A 249 14.25 -1.16 -6.94
CA HIS A 249 13.81 -1.86 -8.14
C HIS A 249 15.02 -2.27 -8.98
N THR A 250 15.01 -3.49 -9.52
CA THR A 250 16.05 -3.95 -10.46
C THR A 250 15.48 -4.58 -11.72
N ASP A 251 16.24 -4.45 -12.81
CA ASP A 251 15.93 -4.88 -14.17
C ASP A 251 16.28 -6.39 -14.39
N MET A 252 16.04 -6.92 -15.61
CA MET A 252 16.38 -8.30 -15.99
C MET A 252 17.89 -8.60 -16.11
N ALA A 253 18.77 -7.60 -16.01
CA ALA A 253 20.19 -7.67 -16.36
C ALA A 253 21.12 -6.85 -15.43
N VAL A 254 22.41 -6.78 -15.81
CA VAL A 254 23.49 -5.88 -15.32
C VAL A 254 23.50 -5.53 -13.81
N ALA A 255 23.57 -6.54 -12.95
CA ALA A 255 23.70 -6.32 -11.52
C ALA A 255 25.04 -5.66 -11.12
N LYS A 256 24.97 -4.75 -10.15
CA LYS A 256 26.10 -4.06 -9.51
C LYS A 256 26.25 -4.49 -8.04
N ASP A 257 27.16 -3.84 -7.32
CA ASP A 257 27.53 -4.21 -5.95
C ASP A 257 26.50 -3.72 -4.90
N GLY A 258 25.54 -2.87 -5.31
CA GLY A 258 24.35 -2.54 -4.52
C GLY A 258 24.54 -1.37 -3.56
N PHE A 259 23.82 -1.40 -2.44
CA PHE A 259 23.90 -0.35 -1.43
C PHE A 259 23.87 -0.90 0.00
N SER A 260 24.56 -0.19 0.90
CA SER A 260 24.44 -0.33 2.34
C SER A 260 24.24 1.04 2.95
N ALA A 261 23.19 1.19 3.76
CA ALA A 261 22.79 2.43 4.40
C ALA A 261 22.51 2.21 5.89
N ARG A 262 22.85 3.19 6.72
CA ARG A 262 22.58 3.21 8.16
C ARG A 262 21.52 4.27 8.45
N TYR A 263 20.50 3.89 9.21
CA TYR A 263 19.56 4.83 9.81
C TYR A 263 19.77 4.94 11.31
N ASN A 264 19.42 6.10 11.86
CA ASN A 264 19.43 6.40 13.29
C ASN A 264 18.21 7.27 13.64
N MET A 265 17.59 7.02 14.78
CA MET A 265 16.47 7.79 15.32
C MET A 265 16.96 8.61 16.51
N THR A 266 16.83 9.94 16.42
CA THR A 266 17.24 10.85 17.49
C THR A 266 16.04 11.53 18.12
N HIS A 267 16.01 11.61 19.45
CA HIS A 267 15.00 12.39 20.16
C HIS A 267 15.04 13.86 19.73
N LYS A 268 13.86 14.42 19.48
CA LYS A 268 13.70 15.80 19.06
C LYS A 268 13.89 16.75 20.25
N GLU A 269 14.98 17.50 20.28
CA GLU A 269 15.21 18.50 21.32
C GLU A 269 14.24 19.69 21.18
N VAL A 270 13.47 19.92 22.23
CA VAL A 270 12.41 20.95 22.26
C VAL A 270 12.87 22.12 23.11
N THR A 271 13.23 23.23 22.46
CA THR A 271 13.57 24.47 23.18
C THR A 271 12.35 25.39 23.26
N ASP A 272 11.96 25.78 24.48
CA ASP A 272 10.79 26.64 24.73
C ASP A 272 10.87 28.01 24.05
N SER A 273 12.07 28.45 23.69
CA SER A 273 12.36 29.70 22.96
C SER A 273 12.47 29.49 21.44
N PHE A 274 11.69 28.57 20.86
CA PHE A 274 11.70 28.33 19.42
C PHE A 274 11.31 29.59 18.63
N HIS A 275 12.20 30.02 17.74
CA HIS A 275 11.94 31.03 16.72
C HIS A 275 12.18 30.42 15.34
N CYS A 276 11.19 30.47 14.45
CA CYS A 276 11.29 29.98 13.07
C CYS A 276 12.16 30.92 12.21
N SER A 277 13.43 31.04 12.55
CA SER A 277 14.42 31.90 11.88
C SER A 277 15.82 31.30 11.98
N MET A 278 15.92 29.96 11.88
CA MET A 278 17.17 29.23 11.85
C MET A 278 17.70 29.18 10.41
N ALA A 279 19.03 29.17 10.23
CA ALA A 279 19.64 28.93 8.93
C ALA A 279 19.32 27.51 8.43
N LEU A 280 18.87 27.38 7.18
CA LEU A 280 18.40 26.11 6.64
C LEU A 280 19.52 25.22 6.09
N GLY A 281 20.69 25.77 5.75
CA GLY A 281 21.90 24.98 5.59
C GLY A 281 22.89 25.37 4.48
N MET A 282 22.79 26.56 3.89
CA MET A 282 23.73 27.00 2.84
C MET A 282 25.14 27.18 3.42
N GLU A 283 25.29 27.92 4.51
CA GLU A 283 26.59 28.19 5.15
C GLU A 283 27.14 26.95 5.89
N SER A 284 26.27 26.22 6.59
CA SER A 284 26.65 25.06 7.42
C SER A 284 26.83 23.74 6.67
N GLY A 285 26.66 23.71 5.35
CA GLY A 285 26.79 22.50 4.53
C GLY A 285 25.62 21.50 4.64
N LYS A 286 24.63 21.73 5.51
CA LYS A 286 23.44 20.87 5.68
C LYS A 286 22.55 20.79 4.44
N ILE A 287 22.65 21.76 3.54
CA ILE A 287 22.14 21.67 2.16
C ILE A 287 23.34 21.23 1.31
N SER A 288 23.28 20.06 0.68
CA SER A 288 24.38 19.52 -0.13
C SER A 288 24.61 20.34 -1.41
N ASP A 289 25.74 20.13 -2.09
CA ASP A 289 26.01 20.80 -3.37
C ASP A 289 25.02 20.39 -4.48
N ASP A 290 24.49 19.17 -4.43
CA ASP A 290 23.52 18.64 -5.39
C ASP A 290 22.13 19.31 -5.25
N GLN A 291 21.80 19.73 -4.03
CA GLN A 291 20.57 20.48 -3.77
C GLN A 291 20.59 21.89 -4.36
N ILE A 292 21.75 22.39 -4.83
CA ILE A 292 21.94 23.77 -5.29
C ILE A 292 22.15 23.79 -6.81
N THR A 293 21.10 24.13 -7.55
CA THR A 293 21.06 24.17 -9.02
C THR A 293 20.83 25.60 -9.54
N ALA A 294 21.05 25.89 -10.82
CA ALA A 294 20.81 27.21 -11.40
C ALA A 294 20.31 27.12 -12.85
N SER A 295 19.81 28.24 -13.38
CA SER A 295 19.45 28.35 -14.81
C SER A 295 20.65 28.17 -15.72
N THR A 296 21.76 28.81 -15.37
CA THR A 296 23.05 28.78 -16.08
C THR A 296 24.20 29.00 -15.09
N THR A 297 25.43 28.80 -15.53
CA THR A 297 26.66 29.13 -14.79
C THR A 297 27.67 29.79 -15.72
N PHE A 298 28.53 30.65 -15.19
CA PHE A 298 29.62 31.25 -15.95
C PHE A 298 30.61 30.17 -16.43
N TYR A 299 31.12 30.33 -17.65
CA TYR A 299 31.77 29.27 -18.43
C TYR A 299 33.17 28.86 -17.95
N ASP A 300 33.76 29.57 -16.99
CA ASP A 300 35.13 29.32 -16.51
C ASP A 300 35.22 28.35 -15.33
N ASN A 301 34.07 27.81 -14.89
CA ASN A 301 33.91 26.92 -13.73
C ASN A 301 34.34 27.50 -12.37
N ARG A 302 34.46 28.83 -12.23
CA ARG A 302 34.82 29.51 -10.97
C ARG A 302 33.69 30.35 -10.36
N TRP A 303 32.47 30.21 -10.90
CA TRP A 303 31.26 30.86 -10.39
C TRP A 303 30.04 29.92 -10.38
N LEU A 304 30.28 28.68 -9.97
CA LEU A 304 29.34 27.55 -9.93
C LEU A 304 28.24 27.76 -8.86
N PRO A 305 27.07 27.09 -8.99
CA PRO A 305 26.00 27.18 -7.98
C PRO A 305 26.46 26.85 -6.55
N ARG A 306 27.35 25.88 -6.36
CA ARG A 306 27.93 25.52 -5.05
C ARG A 306 28.71 26.65 -4.36
N GLN A 307 29.23 27.62 -5.11
CA GLN A 307 29.92 28.80 -4.57
C GLN A 307 28.93 29.87 -4.06
N ALA A 308 27.61 29.68 -4.21
CA ALA A 308 26.58 30.59 -3.71
C ALA A 308 26.29 30.49 -2.20
N ARG A 309 27.05 29.71 -1.44
CA ARG A 309 26.91 29.61 0.02
C ARG A 309 27.26 30.95 0.68
N LEU A 310 26.49 31.39 1.67
CA LEU A 310 26.79 32.60 2.44
C LEU A 310 28.21 32.51 3.04
N ASN A 311 28.91 33.64 3.10
CA ASN A 311 30.29 33.76 3.60
C ASN A 311 31.35 32.88 2.91
N ASN A 312 31.02 32.17 1.82
CA ASN A 312 32.01 31.42 1.03
C ASN A 312 33.18 32.32 0.59
N ASP A 313 34.41 31.88 0.86
CA ASP A 313 35.66 32.58 0.50
C ASP A 313 35.96 32.57 -1.00
N ASP A 314 35.29 31.74 -1.81
CA ASP A 314 35.64 31.50 -3.21
C ASP A 314 34.56 31.99 -4.19
N ASN A 315 34.70 33.25 -4.62
CA ASN A 315 33.82 33.95 -5.55
C ASN A 315 32.33 33.88 -5.12
N ALA A 316 31.41 33.50 -6.02
CA ALA A 316 29.96 33.40 -5.83
C ALA A 316 29.34 32.58 -6.97
N TRP A 317 28.03 32.36 -7.00
CA TRP A 317 27.37 31.98 -8.26
C TRP A 317 27.20 33.20 -9.18
N THR A 318 27.49 33.01 -10.46
CA THR A 318 27.26 33.93 -11.58
C THR A 318 26.68 33.13 -12.77
N PRO A 319 25.58 33.56 -13.41
CA PRO A 319 25.03 32.92 -14.61
C PRO A 319 25.93 33.09 -15.84
N SER A 320 25.58 32.46 -16.97
CA SER A 320 26.28 32.68 -18.24
C SER A 320 25.97 34.04 -18.89
N GLU A 321 24.79 34.62 -18.60
CA GLU A 321 24.37 35.93 -19.08
C GLU A 321 23.73 36.75 -17.94
N ASP A 322 24.05 38.06 -17.88
CA ASP A 322 23.43 39.01 -16.96
C ASP A 322 21.98 39.32 -17.36
N SER A 323 21.04 38.48 -16.93
CA SER A 323 19.64 38.53 -17.35
C SER A 323 18.67 38.39 -16.17
N ASN A 324 17.56 39.14 -16.21
CA ASN A 324 16.50 39.07 -15.19
C ASN A 324 15.61 37.82 -15.29
N LYS A 325 15.94 36.93 -16.24
CA LYS A 325 15.38 35.58 -16.38
C LYS A 325 16.16 34.55 -15.55
N GLU A 326 17.41 34.82 -15.20
CA GLU A 326 18.24 33.85 -14.50
C GLU A 326 17.73 33.56 -13.08
N TYR A 327 18.11 32.41 -12.56
CA TYR A 327 17.79 32.00 -11.19
C TYR A 327 18.85 31.06 -10.63
N ILE A 328 19.04 31.14 -9.31
CA ILE A 328 19.60 30.05 -8.52
C ILE A 328 18.47 29.40 -7.72
N GLN A 329 18.54 28.08 -7.59
CA GLN A 329 17.52 27.19 -7.04
C GLN A 329 18.12 26.34 -5.92
N VAL A 330 17.33 26.14 -4.87
CA VAL A 330 17.59 25.15 -3.82
C VAL A 330 16.42 24.19 -3.71
N ASP A 331 16.69 22.89 -3.71
CA ASP A 331 15.75 21.89 -3.22
C ASP A 331 16.01 21.61 -1.72
N LEU A 332 15.02 21.87 -0.87
CA LEU A 332 15.11 21.62 0.57
C LEU A 332 14.80 20.16 0.96
N HIS A 333 14.52 19.29 -0.02
CA HIS A 333 14.00 17.91 0.04
C HIS A 333 12.62 17.77 0.70
N PHE A 334 12.40 18.49 1.78
CA PHE A 334 11.19 18.48 2.59
C PHE A 334 10.48 19.84 2.53
N LEU A 335 9.17 19.85 2.81
CA LEU A 335 8.40 21.10 2.92
C LEU A 335 8.81 21.86 4.20
N LYS A 336 9.44 23.03 4.04
CA LYS A 336 9.91 23.88 5.14
C LYS A 336 9.20 25.23 5.12
N VAL A 337 9.10 25.87 6.28
CA VAL A 337 8.60 27.24 6.44
C VAL A 337 9.76 28.20 6.15
N LEU A 338 9.65 29.01 5.11
CA LEU A 338 10.62 30.04 4.75
C LEU A 338 10.20 31.40 5.33
N THR A 339 11.06 32.00 6.16
CA THR A 339 10.80 33.26 6.89
C THR A 339 11.80 34.37 6.59
N GLY A 340 12.96 34.05 6.00
CA GLY A 340 13.95 35.04 5.57
C GLY A 340 14.92 34.53 4.52
N ILE A 341 15.60 35.47 3.86
CA ILE A 341 16.68 35.22 2.90
C ILE A 341 17.76 36.27 3.17
N ALA A 342 18.99 35.84 3.43
CA ALA A 342 20.14 36.75 3.47
C ALA A 342 20.91 36.67 2.16
N THR A 343 21.36 37.80 1.63
CA THR A 343 22.18 37.85 0.40
C THR A 343 23.48 38.61 0.61
N GLN A 344 24.49 38.24 -0.17
CA GLN A 344 25.81 38.84 -0.32
C GLN A 344 26.17 38.90 -1.81
N GLY A 345 27.01 39.86 -2.19
CA GLY A 345 27.74 39.81 -3.47
C GLY A 345 29.04 39.03 -3.38
N ALA A 346 29.98 39.34 -4.25
CA ALA A 346 31.37 38.89 -4.15
C ALA A 346 32.37 39.86 -4.80
N VAL A 347 33.65 39.65 -4.50
CA VAL A 347 34.79 40.26 -5.21
C VAL A 347 35.51 39.14 -5.95
N SER A 348 35.69 39.30 -7.26
CA SER A 348 36.46 38.35 -8.09
C SER A 348 37.90 38.26 -7.60
N LYS A 349 38.37 37.07 -7.22
CA LYS A 349 39.78 36.85 -6.82
C LYS A 349 40.75 37.27 -7.92
N GLU A 350 40.39 37.04 -9.17
CA GLU A 350 41.20 37.26 -10.36
C GLU A 350 41.33 38.74 -10.73
N THR A 351 40.24 39.49 -10.64
CA THR A 351 40.15 40.86 -11.19
C THR A 351 39.98 41.94 -10.13
N GLN A 352 39.75 41.57 -8.87
CA GLN A 352 39.44 42.45 -7.75
C GLN A 352 38.24 43.38 -8.00
N LYS A 353 37.40 43.05 -8.98
CA LYS A 353 36.13 43.72 -9.26
C LYS A 353 35.04 43.20 -8.33
N SER A 354 34.22 44.12 -7.83
CA SER A 354 33.04 43.83 -7.03
C SER A 354 31.80 43.61 -7.90
N TYR A 355 31.00 42.61 -7.56
CA TYR A 355 29.78 42.21 -8.25
C TYR A 355 28.70 41.91 -7.21
N PHE A 356 27.46 42.38 -7.42
CA PHE A 356 26.36 42.11 -6.48
C PHE A 356 24.97 42.37 -7.07
N VAL A 357 24.00 41.57 -6.64
CA VAL A 357 22.57 41.79 -6.89
C VAL A 357 22.04 42.90 -5.98
N THR A 358 21.35 43.89 -6.55
CA THR A 358 20.76 45.03 -5.81
C THR A 358 19.26 44.85 -5.56
N THR A 359 18.54 44.12 -6.42
CA THR A 359 17.16 43.67 -6.14
C THR A 359 16.87 42.29 -6.73
N PHE A 360 15.99 41.53 -6.08
CA PHE A 360 15.53 40.21 -6.55
C PHE A 360 14.04 39.97 -6.34
N LYS A 361 13.51 38.94 -7.01
CA LYS A 361 12.21 38.30 -6.73
C LYS A 361 12.44 36.90 -6.17
N LEU A 362 11.49 36.44 -5.37
CA LEU A 362 11.42 35.09 -4.83
C LEU A 362 10.39 34.27 -5.62
N GLU A 363 10.77 33.08 -6.03
CA GLU A 363 9.87 32.04 -6.56
C GLU A 363 9.93 30.80 -5.67
N VAL A 364 8.80 30.12 -5.48
CA VAL A 364 8.69 28.91 -4.64
C VAL A 364 7.80 27.86 -5.30
N SER A 365 8.06 26.58 -5.01
CA SER A 365 7.27 25.44 -5.49
C SER A 365 7.29 24.28 -4.46
N THR A 366 6.29 23.41 -4.50
CA THR A 366 6.30 22.15 -3.74
C THR A 366 6.84 20.95 -4.53
N ASN A 367 6.79 20.99 -5.87
CA ASN A 367 7.17 19.88 -6.76
C ASN A 367 8.33 20.20 -7.74
N GLY A 368 8.71 21.47 -7.91
CA GLY A 368 9.75 21.88 -8.85
C GLY A 368 9.26 22.14 -10.28
N GLU A 369 8.01 21.79 -10.59
CA GLU A 369 7.33 22.11 -11.86
C GLU A 369 6.47 23.38 -11.75
N ASP A 370 5.64 23.46 -10.71
CA ASP A 370 4.59 24.46 -10.57
C ASP A 370 5.08 25.61 -9.67
N TRP A 371 5.50 26.72 -10.29
CA TRP A 371 6.16 27.84 -9.59
C TRP A 371 5.23 29.00 -9.27
N MET A 372 5.32 29.52 -8.04
CA MET A 372 4.69 30.79 -7.63
C MET A 372 5.73 31.88 -7.41
N VAL A 373 5.59 33.01 -8.11
CA VAL A 373 6.29 34.26 -7.76
C VAL A 373 5.66 34.85 -6.50
N TYR A 374 6.46 35.04 -5.44
CA TYR A 374 6.00 35.56 -4.16
C TYR A 374 5.43 36.99 -4.30
N ARG A 375 4.31 37.26 -3.62
CA ARG A 375 3.54 38.52 -3.71
C ARG A 375 3.43 39.18 -2.34
N HIS A 376 3.25 40.49 -2.35
CA HIS A 376 2.88 41.25 -1.17
C HIS A 376 1.87 42.32 -1.59
N GLY A 377 0.60 42.13 -1.21
CA GLY A 377 -0.52 42.78 -1.89
C GLY A 377 -0.73 42.21 -3.30
N LYS A 378 -1.15 43.04 -4.27
CA LYS A 378 -1.50 42.60 -5.63
C LYS A 378 -0.27 42.22 -6.50
N ASN A 379 0.87 42.85 -6.25
CA ASN A 379 2.05 42.79 -7.12
C ASN A 379 3.07 41.76 -6.62
N HIS A 380 3.98 41.35 -7.51
CA HIS A 380 5.17 40.58 -7.12
C HIS A 380 5.99 41.40 -6.12
N LYS A 381 6.46 40.75 -5.05
CA LYS A 381 7.33 41.40 -4.06
C LYS A 381 8.75 41.46 -4.64
N VAL A 382 9.27 42.69 -4.78
CA VAL A 382 10.69 42.93 -4.99
C VAL A 382 11.37 43.12 -3.63
N PHE A 383 12.46 42.39 -3.41
CA PHE A 383 13.33 42.49 -2.26
C PHE A 383 14.53 43.38 -2.61
N HIS A 384 14.99 44.19 -1.65
CA HIS A 384 16.18 45.03 -1.82
C HIS A 384 17.34 44.28 -1.21
N ALA A 385 18.39 44.07 -1.99
CA ALA A 385 19.56 43.28 -1.64
C ALA A 385 20.75 44.22 -1.40
N ASN A 386 21.90 43.90 -1.94
CA ASN A 386 23.18 44.43 -1.51
C ASN A 386 23.51 45.79 -2.12
N THR A 387 24.25 46.60 -1.36
CA THR A 387 24.80 47.91 -1.75
C THR A 387 26.28 47.86 -2.14
N ASP A 388 26.91 46.72 -1.86
CA ASP A 388 28.35 46.44 -1.88
C ASP A 388 28.54 44.90 -1.96
N PRO A 389 29.75 44.36 -2.15
CA PRO A 389 29.96 42.93 -2.37
C PRO A 389 30.07 42.09 -1.07
N ALA A 390 30.08 42.68 0.12
CA ALA A 390 30.54 42.02 1.35
C ALA A 390 29.48 41.95 2.46
N GLU A 391 28.71 43.01 2.68
CA GLU A 391 27.71 43.06 3.76
C GLU A 391 26.56 42.07 3.53
N VAL A 392 26.06 41.48 4.61
CA VAL A 392 24.94 40.53 4.61
C VAL A 392 23.62 41.27 4.72
N VAL A 393 22.79 41.25 3.68
CA VAL A 393 21.47 41.89 3.68
C VAL A 393 20.37 40.86 3.93
N LEU A 394 19.89 40.78 5.17
CA LEU A 394 18.79 39.91 5.58
C LEU A 394 17.41 40.52 5.23
N ASN A 395 16.74 39.93 4.25
CA ASN A 395 15.34 40.20 3.92
C ASN A 395 14.43 39.22 4.67
N ARG A 396 13.61 39.70 5.61
CA ARG A 396 12.50 38.91 6.17
C ARG A 396 11.36 38.79 5.15
N VAL A 397 10.76 37.61 5.03
CA VAL A 397 9.57 37.36 4.22
C VAL A 397 8.35 37.85 5.00
N PRO A 398 7.57 38.86 4.53
CA PRO A 398 6.50 39.47 5.33
C PRO A 398 5.36 38.54 5.76
N GLN A 399 5.14 37.46 5.01
CA GLN A 399 4.23 36.36 5.34
C GLN A 399 4.99 35.06 5.10
N PRO A 400 5.31 34.27 6.14
CA PRO A 400 6.00 32.99 5.99
C PRO A 400 5.35 32.10 4.93
N VAL A 401 6.16 31.45 4.10
CA VAL A 401 5.68 30.63 2.98
C VAL A 401 6.22 29.21 3.08
N LEU A 402 5.34 28.22 2.86
CA LEU A 402 5.71 26.81 2.79
C LEU A 402 6.29 26.50 1.40
N ALA A 403 7.49 25.94 1.35
CA ALA A 403 8.18 25.60 0.11
C ALA A 403 9.07 24.36 0.30
N ARG A 404 9.22 23.56 -0.78
CA ARG A 404 10.32 22.60 -0.90
C ARG A 404 11.41 23.20 -1.79
N PHE A 405 11.03 23.71 -2.95
CA PHE A 405 11.94 24.35 -3.88
C PHE A 405 11.88 25.88 -3.74
N VAL A 406 13.05 26.52 -3.69
CA VAL A 406 13.19 27.97 -3.55
C VAL A 406 14.07 28.50 -4.68
N ARG A 407 13.60 29.52 -5.41
CA ARG A 407 14.35 30.23 -6.46
C ARG A 407 14.54 31.70 -6.11
N ILE A 408 15.79 32.17 -6.24
CA ILE A 408 16.12 33.60 -6.17
C ILE A 408 16.38 34.09 -7.60
N ARG A 409 15.62 35.11 -8.03
CA ARG A 409 15.72 35.69 -9.39
C ARG A 409 16.22 37.13 -9.33
N PRO A 410 17.49 37.40 -9.68
CA PRO A 410 18.03 38.75 -9.79
C PRO A 410 17.16 39.61 -10.71
N GLN A 411 16.98 40.89 -10.38
CA GLN A 411 16.19 41.84 -11.17
C GLN A 411 17.01 43.10 -11.52
N THR A 412 17.89 43.53 -10.60
CA THR A 412 18.91 44.55 -10.84
C THR A 412 20.19 44.18 -10.10
N TRP A 413 21.35 44.61 -10.60
CA TRP A 413 22.68 44.28 -10.08
C TRP A 413 23.67 45.42 -10.39
N ARG A 414 24.88 45.33 -9.85
CA ARG A 414 26.01 46.25 -10.14
C ARG A 414 27.19 45.45 -10.68
N ASN A 415 27.75 45.91 -11.80
CA ASN A 415 28.83 45.29 -12.58
C ASN A 415 28.55 43.90 -13.17
N GLY A 416 27.67 43.11 -12.55
CA GLY A 416 27.18 41.80 -12.99
C GLY A 416 26.42 41.09 -11.88
N ILE A 417 25.71 40.01 -12.21
CA ILE A 417 25.03 39.14 -11.24
C ILE A 417 26.08 38.29 -10.54
N ALA A 418 26.32 38.56 -9.25
CA ALA A 418 27.00 37.63 -8.36
C ALA A 418 26.20 37.51 -7.07
N LEU A 419 26.00 36.29 -6.58
CA LEU A 419 25.19 36.02 -5.40
C LEU A 419 25.78 34.91 -4.50
N ARG A 420 25.90 35.23 -3.22
CA ARG A 420 25.99 34.29 -2.09
C ARG A 420 24.75 34.48 -1.21
N PHE A 421 24.19 33.42 -0.62
CA PHE A 421 22.97 33.51 0.18
C PHE A 421 22.80 32.41 1.24
N GLU A 422 21.91 32.67 2.21
CA GLU A 422 21.38 31.68 3.16
C GLU A 422 19.86 31.85 3.27
N LEU A 423 19.17 30.73 3.47
CA LEU A 423 17.71 30.67 3.65
C LEU A 423 17.40 30.52 5.14
N TYR A 424 16.46 31.30 5.67
CA TYR A 424 16.07 31.27 7.07
C TYR A 424 14.63 30.77 7.22
N GLY A 425 14.41 29.92 8.22
CA GLY A 425 13.13 29.26 8.39
C GLY A 425 13.12 28.19 9.47
N CYS A 426 12.27 27.19 9.28
CA CYS A 426 12.22 25.98 10.11
C CYS A 426 11.47 24.83 9.41
N GLN A 427 11.56 23.62 9.99
CA GLN A 427 10.57 22.56 9.72
C GLN A 427 9.23 22.93 10.36
N ILE A 428 8.12 22.49 9.75
CA ILE A 428 6.74 22.71 10.23
C ILE A 428 6.58 22.24 11.68
N THR A 429 7.16 21.08 11.99
CA THR A 429 7.07 20.33 13.26
C THR A 429 7.85 20.95 14.44
N GLY A 430 8.11 22.26 14.40
CA GLY A 430 8.90 23.00 15.38
C GLY A 430 8.16 24.11 16.15
N GLU A 431 7.03 24.64 15.68
CA GLU A 431 6.36 25.80 16.30
C GLU A 431 5.59 25.46 17.60
N ARG A 432 6.34 25.35 18.71
CA ARG A 432 5.82 25.14 20.08
C ARG A 432 4.72 24.05 20.13
N ALA A 433 5.00 22.95 19.44
CA ALA A 433 4.31 21.67 19.53
C ALA A 433 5.21 20.60 18.93
N ALA A 434 6.27 20.24 19.66
CA ALA A 434 7.00 18.99 19.41
C ALA A 434 6.15 17.79 19.85
N GLN A 435 4.98 17.67 19.24
CA GLN A 435 3.94 16.66 19.39
C GLN A 435 3.26 16.37 18.02
N GLU A 436 3.70 17.06 16.96
CA GLU A 436 3.09 17.13 15.63
C GLU A 436 3.84 16.27 14.59
N SER A 437 3.59 14.95 14.55
CA SER A 437 3.70 14.11 13.35
C SER A 437 3.08 12.71 13.55
N GLN A 438 1.86 12.65 14.10
CA GLN A 438 1.10 11.42 14.38
C GLN A 438 -0.18 11.31 13.54
N ILE A 439 -0.26 12.00 12.40
CA ILE A 439 -1.29 11.84 11.37
C ILE A 439 -0.55 11.66 10.05
N GLY A 440 -0.66 10.46 9.45
CA GLY A 440 -0.02 10.19 8.16
C GLY A 440 -0.59 11.07 7.05
N ARG A 441 0.22 11.37 6.02
CA ARG A 441 -0.19 12.12 4.83
C ARG A 441 -1.32 11.43 4.06
N ILE A 442 -2.56 11.83 4.33
CA ILE A 442 -3.72 11.46 3.52
C ILE A 442 -3.89 12.52 2.41
N ILE A 443 -3.15 12.37 1.31
CA ILE A 443 -3.29 13.22 0.14
C ILE A 443 -4.25 12.58 -0.87
N LEU A 444 -5.22 13.37 -1.34
CA LEU A 444 -6.10 13.10 -2.48
C LEU A 444 -6.89 11.77 -2.50
N LEU A 445 -8.09 11.82 -1.92
CA LEU A 445 -9.28 11.42 -2.69
C LEU A 445 -10.43 12.43 -2.48
N ARG A 446 -11.46 12.33 -3.33
CA ARG A 446 -12.52 13.32 -3.59
C ARG A 446 -13.56 13.45 -2.46
N ILE A 447 -13.12 13.67 -1.22
CA ILE A 447 -13.96 13.55 0.00
C ILE A 447 -13.96 14.85 0.81
N HIS A 448 -15.14 15.33 1.23
CA HIS A 448 -15.27 16.49 2.14
C HIS A 448 -14.82 16.23 3.59
N ARG A 449 -14.40 14.99 3.92
CA ARG A 449 -14.20 14.46 5.28
C ARG A 449 -12.88 13.71 5.37
N VAL A 450 -12.12 13.98 6.42
CA VAL A 450 -10.98 13.16 6.88
C VAL A 450 -11.42 12.34 8.10
N ASP A 451 -10.93 11.10 8.21
CA ASP A 451 -10.95 10.28 9.42
C ASP A 451 -9.50 10.11 9.90
N LEU A 452 -9.27 10.32 11.19
CA LEU A 452 -7.95 10.18 11.84
C LEU A 452 -7.77 8.79 12.48
N GLY A 453 -8.76 7.90 12.37
CA GLY A 453 -8.79 6.54 12.92
C GLY A 453 -9.03 6.49 14.43
N ILE A 454 -8.45 7.44 15.17
CA ILE A 454 -8.63 7.64 16.61
C ILE A 454 -8.85 9.13 16.93
N PRO A 455 -9.47 9.48 18.08
CA PRO A 455 -9.54 10.85 18.55
C PRO A 455 -8.15 11.44 18.84
N LYS A 456 -7.84 12.57 18.21
CA LYS A 456 -6.59 13.35 18.39
C LYS A 456 -6.93 14.80 18.74
N THR A 457 -5.97 15.51 19.32
CA THR A 457 -6.02 16.97 19.46
C THR A 457 -5.65 17.60 18.13
N VAL A 458 -6.47 18.49 17.59
CA VAL A 458 -6.28 19.12 16.27
C VAL A 458 -6.09 20.62 16.46
N ARG A 459 -5.07 21.17 15.81
CA ARG A 459 -4.54 22.53 16.04
C ARG A 459 -4.51 23.39 14.78
N GLY A 460 -4.51 22.76 13.61
CA GLY A 460 -4.47 23.48 12.33
C GLY A 460 -4.74 22.58 11.14
N VAL A 461 -4.79 23.23 9.98
CA VAL A 461 -4.80 22.57 8.67
C VAL A 461 -3.82 23.26 7.73
N ILE A 462 -3.19 22.46 6.87
CA ILE A 462 -2.47 22.94 5.70
C ILE A 462 -3.37 22.69 4.50
N THR A 463 -3.58 23.71 3.67
CA THR A 463 -4.46 23.62 2.49
C THR A 463 -3.72 24.03 1.23
N GLN A 464 -3.92 23.31 0.14
CA GLN A 464 -3.30 23.52 -1.18
C GLN A 464 -4.41 23.44 -2.26
N GLY A 465 -4.17 23.98 -3.45
CA GLY A 465 -5.08 23.78 -4.59
C GLY A 465 -4.89 22.43 -5.29
N ALA A 466 -5.45 22.30 -6.50
CA ALA A 466 -5.29 21.13 -7.36
C ALA A 466 -5.06 21.53 -8.83
N ARG A 467 -4.44 20.62 -9.59
CA ARG A 467 -4.16 20.70 -11.03
C ARG A 467 -4.86 19.51 -11.68
N GLY A 468 -5.76 19.75 -12.63
CA GLY A 468 -6.36 18.70 -13.46
C GLY A 468 -5.47 18.37 -14.67
N GLY A 469 -5.40 17.09 -15.04
CA GLY A 469 -4.87 16.65 -16.34
C GLY A 469 -5.78 17.08 -17.50
N ASP A 470 -5.34 17.07 -18.76
CA ASP A 470 -4.08 16.51 -19.29
C ASP A 470 -3.38 17.48 -20.25
N ALA A 471 -2.04 17.41 -20.30
CA ALA A 471 -1.19 18.22 -21.18
C ALA A 471 -1.19 17.75 -22.67
N ALA A 472 -2.24 17.03 -23.10
CA ALA A 472 -2.40 16.48 -24.45
C ALA A 472 -3.28 17.34 -25.37
N SER A 473 -3.95 18.38 -24.85
CA SER A 473 -4.75 19.32 -25.65
C SER A 473 -4.20 20.75 -25.54
N GLY A 474 -4.02 21.42 -26.69
CA GLY A 474 -3.44 22.77 -26.77
C GLY A 474 -4.36 23.92 -26.32
N ALA A 475 -5.31 23.66 -25.42
CA ALA A 475 -6.31 24.62 -24.96
C ALA A 475 -5.76 25.50 -23.82
N THR A 476 -5.54 26.78 -24.09
CA THR A 476 -4.81 27.70 -23.21
C THR A 476 -5.62 28.28 -22.05
N THR A 477 -6.09 27.42 -21.13
CA THR A 477 -6.37 27.78 -19.72
C THR A 477 -6.35 26.54 -18.84
N ASP A 478 -5.25 26.31 -18.12
CA ASP A 478 -5.09 25.12 -17.26
C ASP A 478 -6.17 24.99 -16.19
N ASN A 479 -6.58 23.75 -15.89
CA ASN A 479 -7.50 23.36 -14.81
C ASN A 479 -6.85 23.52 -13.39
N ARG A 480 -6.43 24.74 -13.07
CA ARG A 480 -5.77 25.14 -11.80
C ARG A 480 -6.79 25.65 -10.79
N ALA A 481 -7.50 24.70 -10.16
CA ALA A 481 -8.58 24.98 -9.23
C ALA A 481 -8.07 25.11 -7.79
N PHE A 482 -8.49 26.16 -7.05
CA PHE A 482 -8.09 26.34 -5.65
C PHE A 482 -9.17 27.02 -4.78
N VAL A 483 -9.27 26.60 -3.51
CA VAL A 483 -10.18 27.18 -2.52
C VAL A 483 -9.59 28.46 -1.91
N ARG A 484 -10.35 29.55 -1.97
CA ARG A 484 -9.96 30.89 -1.50
C ARG A 484 -10.48 31.24 -0.11
N LYS A 485 -11.59 30.65 0.33
CA LYS A 485 -12.11 30.75 1.70
C LYS A 485 -12.81 29.45 2.08
N TYR A 486 -12.75 29.04 3.34
CA TYR A 486 -13.44 27.86 3.85
C TYR A 486 -13.82 27.98 5.33
N LYS A 487 -14.72 27.10 5.79
CA LYS A 487 -14.99 26.82 7.21
C LYS A 487 -14.49 25.41 7.54
N VAL A 488 -14.13 25.18 8.81
CA VAL A 488 -13.73 23.86 9.32
C VAL A 488 -14.77 23.39 10.33
N ALA A 489 -15.14 22.11 10.29
CA ALA A 489 -15.96 21.46 11.30
C ALA A 489 -15.31 20.14 11.75
N TYR A 490 -15.62 19.73 12.97
CA TYR A 490 -15.03 18.56 13.63
C TYR A 490 -16.09 17.69 14.31
N SER A 491 -15.75 16.42 14.53
CA SER A 491 -16.61 15.42 15.14
C SER A 491 -15.81 14.29 15.81
N LEU A 492 -16.37 13.70 16.86
CA LEU A 492 -15.86 12.47 17.49
C LEU A 492 -16.56 11.21 16.98
N ASN A 493 -17.82 11.31 16.53
CA ASN A 493 -18.67 10.18 16.17
C ASN A 493 -19.08 10.15 14.68
N GLY A 494 -18.66 11.15 13.90
CA GLY A 494 -18.95 11.30 12.48
C GLY A 494 -20.39 11.73 12.15
N LYS A 495 -21.27 11.84 13.15
CA LYS A 495 -22.70 12.15 13.01
C LYS A 495 -23.02 13.58 13.46
N GLU A 496 -22.49 14.00 14.60
CA GLU A 496 -22.66 15.33 15.18
C GLU A 496 -21.45 16.20 14.81
N TRP A 497 -21.69 17.40 14.28
CA TRP A 497 -20.65 18.23 13.67
C TRP A 497 -20.66 19.63 14.26
N ASN A 498 -19.56 19.98 14.94
CA ASN A 498 -19.35 21.33 15.49
C ASN A 498 -18.45 22.12 14.53
N PHE A 499 -18.77 23.37 14.26
CA PHE A 499 -17.88 24.27 13.52
C PHE A 499 -16.82 24.86 14.45
N ILE A 500 -15.62 25.11 13.91
CA ILE A 500 -14.64 25.95 14.60
C ILE A 500 -15.17 27.37 14.59
N MET A 501 -15.34 27.96 15.77
CA MET A 501 -15.97 29.27 15.95
C MET A 501 -14.93 30.40 15.96
N ASP A 502 -15.34 31.60 15.57
CA ASP A 502 -14.56 32.83 15.78
C ASP A 502 -14.95 33.45 17.13
N GLY A 503 -14.02 33.44 18.08
CA GLY A 503 -14.21 33.99 19.43
C GLY A 503 -14.53 35.50 19.48
N LYS A 504 -14.44 36.24 18.36
CA LYS A 504 -14.90 37.64 18.28
C LYS A 504 -16.34 37.81 17.82
N THR A 505 -16.89 36.85 17.09
CA THR A 505 -18.21 36.97 16.44
C THR A 505 -19.21 35.89 16.85
N SER A 506 -18.76 34.82 17.52
CA SER A 506 -19.58 33.65 17.88
C SER A 506 -20.26 32.99 16.66
N LEU A 507 -19.65 33.12 15.49
CA LEU A 507 -20.07 32.49 14.23
C LEU A 507 -19.01 31.49 13.74
N PRO A 508 -19.36 30.54 12.86
CA PRO A 508 -18.40 29.64 12.22
C PRO A 508 -17.28 30.42 11.52
N LYS A 509 -16.03 30.19 11.96
CA LYS A 509 -14.83 30.91 11.52
C LYS A 509 -14.58 30.67 10.03
N ILE A 510 -14.57 31.76 9.26
CA ILE A 510 -14.19 31.73 7.85
C ILE A 510 -12.67 31.96 7.77
N PHE A 511 -11.95 30.94 7.34
CA PHE A 511 -10.52 30.98 7.08
C PHE A 511 -10.26 31.48 5.65
N GLU A 512 -9.21 32.30 5.47
CA GLU A 512 -8.66 32.55 4.13
C GLU A 512 -7.92 31.30 3.66
N GLY A 513 -8.23 30.84 2.45
CA GLY A 513 -7.55 29.70 1.81
C GLY A 513 -6.36 30.14 0.96
N ASN A 514 -6.16 29.43 -0.15
CA ASN A 514 -5.04 29.59 -1.05
C ASN A 514 -5.14 30.83 -1.96
N THR A 515 -3.97 31.41 -2.22
CA THR A 515 -3.75 32.46 -3.23
C THR A 515 -3.26 31.91 -4.57
N HIS A 516 -2.71 30.69 -4.57
CA HIS A 516 -2.17 29.97 -5.72
C HIS A 516 -2.58 28.49 -5.69
N TYR A 517 -2.49 27.77 -6.80
CA TYR A 517 -2.89 26.35 -6.84
C TYR A 517 -1.84 25.42 -6.22
N ASP A 518 -0.54 25.68 -6.41
CA ASP A 518 0.50 24.82 -5.82
C ASP A 518 0.96 25.26 -4.42
N THR A 519 0.94 26.54 -4.07
CA THR A 519 1.54 26.97 -2.79
C THR A 519 0.60 26.68 -1.62
N PRO A 520 1.01 25.87 -0.61
CA PRO A 520 0.17 25.53 0.51
C PRO A 520 0.15 26.64 1.56
N GLU A 521 -0.99 26.78 2.23
CA GLU A 521 -1.26 27.77 3.28
C GLU A 521 -1.53 27.06 4.60
N LEU A 522 -0.79 27.44 5.65
CA LEU A 522 -1.00 26.97 7.02
C LEU A 522 -2.03 27.87 7.72
N ARG A 523 -3.00 27.25 8.43
CA ARG A 523 -4.01 27.93 9.25
C ARG A 523 -4.21 27.23 10.59
N HIS A 524 -3.87 27.92 11.67
CA HIS A 524 -4.11 27.48 13.04
C HIS A 524 -5.48 27.89 13.59
N PHE A 525 -5.94 27.14 14.58
CA PHE A 525 -7.12 27.40 15.39
C PHE A 525 -6.90 26.92 16.82
N GLU A 526 -7.87 27.19 17.69
CA GLU A 526 -7.88 26.72 19.08
C GLU A 526 -7.94 25.18 19.12
N GLU A 527 -7.18 24.58 20.03
CA GLU A 527 -6.96 23.13 20.07
C GLU A 527 -8.26 22.37 20.35
N THR A 528 -8.68 21.51 19.42
CA THR A 528 -9.98 20.83 19.43
C THR A 528 -9.83 19.32 19.33
N VAL A 529 -10.54 18.57 20.15
CA VAL A 529 -10.49 17.09 20.10
C VAL A 529 -11.43 16.58 19.01
N ALA A 530 -10.88 15.82 18.06
CA ALA A 530 -11.62 15.29 16.92
C ALA A 530 -11.07 13.92 16.48
N GLN A 531 -11.96 13.05 16.00
CA GLN A 531 -11.56 11.93 15.14
C GLN A 531 -11.81 12.25 13.66
N TYR A 532 -12.82 13.08 13.37
CA TYR A 532 -13.20 13.44 12.02
C TYR A 532 -13.18 14.94 11.82
N ILE A 533 -12.70 15.36 10.65
CA ILE A 533 -12.67 16.76 10.22
C ILE A 533 -13.40 16.88 8.89
N ARG A 534 -14.10 17.99 8.67
CA ARG A 534 -14.64 18.40 7.37
C ARG A 534 -14.22 19.83 7.07
N ILE A 535 -13.91 20.09 5.80
CA ILE A 535 -13.67 21.45 5.30
C ILE A 535 -14.77 21.78 4.29
N TYR A 536 -15.35 22.96 4.45
CA TYR A 536 -16.46 23.47 3.63
C TYR A 536 -15.97 24.68 2.83
N PRO A 537 -15.73 24.55 1.51
CA PRO A 537 -15.36 25.67 0.65
C PRO A 537 -16.47 26.73 0.58
N GLU A 538 -16.13 27.98 0.87
CA GLU A 538 -17.03 29.14 0.81
C GLU A 538 -16.79 29.99 -0.45
N ARG A 539 -15.54 30.04 -0.92
CA ARG A 539 -15.12 30.72 -2.16
C ARG A 539 -13.95 29.98 -2.79
N TRP A 540 -13.84 30.04 -4.12
CA TRP A 540 -12.82 29.34 -4.90
C TRP A 540 -12.38 30.15 -6.13
N SER A 541 -11.43 29.61 -6.89
CA SER A 541 -10.95 30.14 -8.16
C SER A 541 -12.00 30.04 -9.30
N PRO A 542 -11.89 30.79 -10.41
CA PRO A 542 -12.80 30.65 -11.55
C PRO A 542 -12.85 29.23 -12.15
N ALA A 543 -11.78 28.45 -12.04
CA ALA A 543 -11.70 27.05 -12.49
C ALA A 543 -12.43 26.04 -11.55
N GLY A 544 -13.16 26.53 -10.55
CA GLY A 544 -13.90 25.69 -9.59
C GLY A 544 -13.13 25.36 -8.31
N ILE A 545 -13.59 24.31 -7.63
CA ILE A 545 -13.06 23.83 -6.35
C ILE A 545 -11.99 22.76 -6.63
N GLY A 546 -10.74 23.08 -6.30
CA GLY A 546 -9.65 22.12 -6.18
C GLY A 546 -9.01 22.26 -4.81
N MET A 547 -8.71 21.15 -4.14
CA MET A 547 -8.18 21.17 -2.78
C MET A 547 -7.38 19.92 -2.45
N ARG A 548 -6.16 20.09 -1.93
CA ARG A 548 -5.42 19.08 -1.15
C ARG A 548 -5.34 19.59 0.30
N VAL A 549 -5.35 18.68 1.27
CA VAL A 549 -5.45 19.02 2.70
C VAL A 549 -4.55 18.09 3.51
N GLU A 550 -3.84 18.65 4.49
CA GLU A 550 -3.09 17.92 5.51
C GLU A 550 -3.50 18.49 6.89
N ILE A 551 -3.59 17.62 7.91
CA ILE A 551 -4.15 17.96 9.23
C ILE A 551 -3.02 18.03 10.25
N LEU A 552 -2.96 19.12 11.02
CA LEU A 552 -1.99 19.27 12.10
C LEU A 552 -2.63 19.02 13.47
N GLY A 553 -2.00 18.14 14.23
CA GLY A 553 -2.49 17.68 15.52
C GLY A 553 -1.56 16.68 16.18
N CYS A 554 -1.93 16.27 17.39
CA CYS A 554 -1.17 15.40 18.28
C CYS A 554 -2.09 14.43 19.04
N ASP A 555 -1.51 13.40 19.65
CA ASP A 555 -2.26 12.49 20.52
C ASP A 555 -2.64 13.14 21.84
N LEU A 556 -3.77 12.71 22.41
CA LEU A 556 -4.38 13.37 23.56
C LEU A 556 -3.47 13.34 24.82
N PRO A 557 -3.13 14.51 25.41
CA PRO A 557 -2.38 14.57 26.65
C PRO A 557 -3.21 13.95 27.79
N GLY A 558 -2.74 12.82 28.29
CA GLY A 558 -3.49 11.94 29.19
C GLY A 558 -3.17 10.46 29.02
N ARG A 559 -2.59 10.05 27.88
CA ARG A 559 -2.01 8.70 27.69
C ARG A 559 -0.49 8.64 27.94
N THR A 560 0.01 9.48 28.85
CA THR A 560 1.39 9.40 29.34
C THR A 560 1.56 8.18 30.24
N LEU A 561 2.08 7.08 29.68
CA LEU A 561 2.70 6.03 30.48
C LEU A 561 3.89 6.64 31.25
N PRO A 562 4.03 6.42 32.57
CA PRO A 562 5.11 7.02 33.35
C PRO A 562 6.45 6.35 33.01
N LEU A 563 7.22 6.98 32.11
CA LEU A 563 8.62 6.63 31.84
C LEU A 563 9.53 7.09 33.00
N THR A 564 9.42 6.40 34.12
CA THR A 564 10.34 6.54 35.27
C THR A 564 10.76 5.19 35.80
N LEU A 565 11.90 4.70 35.33
CA LEU A 565 12.94 4.09 36.16
C LEU A 565 14.26 4.12 35.40
N ALA A 566 15.34 4.49 36.08
CA ALA A 566 16.66 4.60 35.47
C ALA A 566 17.30 3.22 35.26
N PHE A 567 18.13 3.08 34.23
CA PHE A 567 18.95 1.88 34.03
C PHE A 567 19.93 1.68 35.20
N SER A 568 19.69 0.67 36.03
CA SER A 568 20.70 0.03 36.85
C SER A 568 21.04 -1.34 36.26
N PHE A 569 22.30 -1.54 35.87
CA PHE A 569 22.75 -2.82 35.31
C PHE A 569 22.68 -3.92 36.37
N SER A 570 21.88 -4.96 36.10
CA SER A 570 22.06 -6.28 36.71
C SER A 570 21.64 -7.38 35.72
N THR A 571 22.49 -8.39 35.57
CA THR A 571 22.27 -9.51 34.65
C THR A 571 21.34 -10.56 35.29
N SER A 572 20.20 -10.84 34.67
CA SER A 572 19.42 -12.06 34.94
C SER A 572 18.65 -12.51 33.69
N SER A 573 18.16 -13.75 33.73
CA SER A 573 17.63 -14.50 32.57
C SER A 573 16.24 -14.08 32.12
N ALA A 574 15.95 -14.29 30.83
CA ALA A 574 14.66 -14.01 30.22
C ALA A 574 13.50 -14.84 30.81
N SER A 575 12.34 -14.19 30.95
CA SER A 575 11.03 -14.83 30.83
C SER A 575 10.03 -13.79 30.31
N THR A 576 9.16 -14.18 29.39
CA THR A 576 8.27 -13.26 28.66
C THR A 576 6.84 -13.39 29.16
N SER A 577 6.16 -12.26 29.40
CA SER A 577 4.70 -12.22 29.52
C SER A 577 4.10 -11.55 28.26
N PRO A 578 3.01 -12.10 27.68
CA PRO A 578 2.35 -11.52 26.50
C PRO A 578 1.42 -10.35 26.88
N PRO A 579 1.12 -9.42 25.93
CA PRO A 579 0.21 -8.31 26.16
C PRO A 579 -1.25 -8.78 26.32
N SER A 580 -1.97 -8.21 27.29
CA SER A 580 -3.26 -8.72 27.78
C SER A 580 -4.50 -8.28 27.01
N ASP A 581 -4.52 -8.51 25.69
CA ASP A 581 -5.77 -8.51 24.90
C ASP A 581 -5.69 -9.35 23.60
N SER A 582 -4.59 -10.07 23.30
CA SER A 582 -4.48 -10.97 22.14
C SER A 582 -5.05 -12.36 22.41
N VAL A 583 -5.82 -12.91 21.47
CA VAL A 583 -6.24 -14.33 21.47
C VAL A 583 -5.02 -15.22 21.23
N CYS A 584 -4.99 -16.41 21.83
CA CYS A 584 -4.02 -17.46 21.52
C CYS A 584 -4.67 -18.53 20.65
N ASP A 585 -4.36 -18.48 19.36
CA ASP A 585 -4.76 -19.37 18.27
C ASP A 585 -3.82 -20.59 18.08
N PHE A 586 -2.72 -20.65 18.83
CA PHE A 586 -1.68 -21.68 18.78
C PHE A 586 -0.90 -21.84 17.45
N ASP A 587 -1.31 -21.19 16.37
CA ASP A 587 -0.69 -21.26 15.03
C ASP A 587 0.78 -20.79 15.01
N HIS A 588 1.16 -19.94 15.96
CA HIS A 588 2.53 -19.47 16.16
C HIS A 588 3.15 -19.98 17.48
N GLY A 589 2.62 -21.09 18.02
CA GLY A 589 3.07 -21.73 19.26
C GLY A 589 2.22 -21.34 20.48
N LEU A 590 2.64 -21.77 21.68
CA LEU A 590 1.81 -21.74 22.90
C LEU A 590 1.49 -20.34 23.48
N CYS A 591 1.82 -19.24 22.81
CA CYS A 591 1.56 -17.86 23.26
C CYS A 591 1.99 -17.55 24.72
N GLY A 592 3.02 -18.24 25.23
CA GLY A 592 3.48 -18.12 26.63
C GLY A 592 2.83 -19.08 27.63
N TRP A 593 1.80 -19.85 27.24
CA TRP A 593 1.35 -21.01 28.03
C TRP A 593 2.42 -22.11 28.03
N THR A 594 2.47 -22.88 29.11
CA THR A 594 3.44 -23.97 29.31
C THR A 594 2.73 -25.26 29.73
N HIS A 595 3.39 -26.40 29.58
CA HIS A 595 2.93 -27.65 30.20
C HIS A 595 3.36 -27.69 31.67
N ASP A 596 2.57 -28.32 32.54
CA ASP A 596 3.01 -28.59 33.91
C ASP A 596 4.11 -29.68 33.91
N PRO A 597 5.33 -29.41 34.39
CA PRO A 597 6.43 -30.39 34.37
C PRO A 597 6.19 -31.59 35.30
N ASN A 598 5.17 -31.56 36.16
CA ASN A 598 4.81 -32.67 37.04
C ASN A 598 3.82 -33.67 36.38
N ALA A 599 3.32 -33.38 35.17
CA ALA A 599 2.35 -34.20 34.47
C ALA A 599 2.91 -34.71 33.11
N PRO A 600 2.99 -36.03 32.87
CA PRO A 600 3.52 -36.55 31.62
C PRO A 600 2.47 -36.44 30.49
N LEU A 601 2.91 -36.05 29.29
CA LEU A 601 2.10 -36.26 28.09
C LEU A 601 2.91 -36.44 26.81
N PHE A 602 2.31 -37.18 25.89
CA PHE A 602 2.90 -37.60 24.63
C PHE A 602 2.64 -36.57 23.55
N ARG A 603 3.69 -36.00 22.97
CA ARG A 603 3.60 -35.16 21.77
C ARG A 603 3.59 -36.06 20.53
N SER A 604 2.64 -35.84 19.61
CA SER A 604 2.62 -36.43 18.28
C SER A 604 2.26 -35.36 17.25
N SER A 605 2.81 -35.47 16.04
CA SER A 605 2.66 -34.51 14.95
C SER A 605 2.77 -35.22 13.60
N TYR A 606 1.64 -35.61 13.01
CA TYR A 606 1.54 -36.08 11.62
C TYR A 606 0.12 -35.87 11.05
N LEU A 607 0.04 -35.75 9.72
CA LEU A 607 -1.18 -35.50 8.95
C LEU A 607 -2.06 -36.74 8.82
N ILE A 608 -3.37 -36.55 8.70
CA ILE A 608 -4.29 -37.47 7.99
C ILE A 608 -5.23 -36.66 7.08
N LEU A 609 -5.49 -37.17 5.88
CA LEU A 609 -6.36 -36.56 4.87
C LEU A 609 -7.86 -36.70 5.21
N SER A 610 -8.62 -35.61 5.11
CA SER A 610 -10.06 -35.69 4.77
C SER A 610 -10.57 -34.39 4.11
N SER A 611 -10.60 -34.40 2.76
CA SER A 611 -11.43 -33.56 1.86
C SER A 611 -11.73 -32.07 2.21
N SER A 612 -11.37 -31.18 1.28
CA SER A 612 -11.59 -29.70 1.30
C SER A 612 -10.44 -28.94 2.02
N PRO A 613 -10.26 -27.60 1.84
CA PRO A 613 -8.93 -27.02 1.58
C PRO A 613 -8.04 -26.78 2.81
N PRO A 614 -6.72 -26.51 2.61
CA PRO A 614 -5.77 -26.35 3.70
C PRO A 614 -5.75 -24.93 4.27
N GLU A 615 -6.26 -24.76 5.49
CA GLU A 615 -5.80 -23.74 6.44
C GLU A 615 -5.20 -24.47 7.66
N PRO A 616 -3.99 -24.11 8.14
CA PRO A 616 -3.28 -24.88 9.15
C PRO A 616 -3.66 -24.51 10.59
N ASN A 617 -4.96 -24.54 10.94
CA ASN A 617 -5.42 -24.36 12.33
C ASN A 617 -4.73 -25.37 13.27
N SER A 618 -3.86 -24.85 14.11
CA SER A 618 -3.13 -25.57 15.15
C SER A 618 -3.96 -25.57 16.43
N TYR A 619 -4.27 -26.74 16.98
CA TYR A 619 -5.02 -26.85 18.24
C TYR A 619 -4.37 -27.85 19.18
N LEU A 620 -4.60 -27.68 20.48
CA LEU A 620 -4.12 -28.61 21.49
C LEU A 620 -5.09 -29.79 21.58
N TYR A 621 -4.57 -31.01 21.47
CA TYR A 621 -5.37 -32.24 21.45
C TYR A 621 -4.89 -33.26 22.47
N MET A 622 -5.85 -34.06 22.97
CA MET A 622 -5.63 -35.20 23.84
C MET A 622 -6.61 -36.31 23.44
N ASP A 623 -6.08 -37.45 23.00
CA ASP A 623 -6.88 -38.61 22.60
C ASP A 623 -6.96 -39.66 23.72
N ALA A 624 -8.12 -40.30 23.82
CA ALA A 624 -8.36 -41.37 24.78
C ALA A 624 -7.73 -42.69 24.33
N SER A 625 -7.07 -43.36 25.28
CA SER A 625 -6.40 -44.64 25.06
C SER A 625 -6.13 -45.34 26.39
N LEU A 626 -5.85 -46.64 26.35
CA LEU A 626 -5.37 -47.43 27.50
C LEU A 626 -4.05 -46.91 28.14
N LYS A 627 -3.38 -45.92 27.53
CA LYS A 627 -2.20 -45.24 28.10
C LYS A 627 -2.54 -43.89 28.74
N THR A 628 -3.64 -43.24 28.34
CA THR A 628 -4.08 -41.92 28.81
C THR A 628 -5.25 -41.98 29.78
N GLU A 629 -5.80 -43.17 30.04
CA GLU A 629 -6.77 -43.43 31.11
C GLU A 629 -6.25 -42.94 32.47
N GLN A 630 -7.02 -42.06 33.12
CA GLN A 630 -6.69 -41.38 34.38
C GLN A 630 -5.42 -40.51 34.37
N GLN A 631 -4.75 -40.32 33.23
CA GLN A 631 -3.65 -39.34 33.09
C GLN A 631 -4.21 -37.93 32.86
N GLN A 632 -3.53 -36.93 33.43
CA GLN A 632 -3.96 -35.53 33.37
C GLN A 632 -3.08 -34.71 32.43
N ALA A 633 -3.68 -34.13 31.38
CA ALA A 633 -3.13 -32.98 30.69
C ALA A 633 -3.28 -31.75 31.59
N ARG A 634 -2.19 -30.97 31.76
CA ARG A 634 -2.19 -29.71 32.50
C ARG A 634 -1.45 -28.64 31.69
N LEU A 635 -2.20 -27.68 31.16
CA LEU A 635 -1.69 -26.48 30.47
C LEU A 635 -1.80 -25.29 31.44
N VAL A 636 -0.70 -24.56 31.63
CA VAL A 636 -0.55 -23.51 32.64
C VAL A 636 -0.31 -22.17 31.95
N SER A 637 -1.00 -21.11 32.38
CA SER A 637 -0.86 -19.77 31.81
C SER A 637 0.43 -19.07 32.24
N PRO A 638 0.83 -17.99 31.54
CA PRO A 638 1.64 -16.94 32.15
C PRO A 638 1.08 -16.48 33.50
N VAL A 639 1.93 -15.96 34.37
CA VAL A 639 1.50 -15.42 35.68
C VAL A 639 0.59 -14.21 35.48
N VAL A 640 -0.62 -14.28 36.02
CA VAL A 640 -1.55 -13.16 36.12
C VAL A 640 -1.21 -12.40 37.40
N ALA A 641 -0.78 -11.15 37.26
CA ALA A 641 -0.32 -10.33 38.38
C ALA A 641 -1.44 -9.99 39.38
N ALA A 642 -1.06 -9.79 40.64
CA ALA A 642 -1.94 -9.33 41.71
C ALA A 642 -2.79 -8.10 41.31
N ASP A 643 -4.00 -8.05 41.84
CA ASP A 643 -5.06 -7.05 41.57
C ASP A 643 -5.54 -6.95 40.11
N THR A 644 -5.03 -7.78 39.19
CA THR A 644 -5.57 -7.89 37.83
C THR A 644 -6.97 -8.51 37.84
N GLY A 645 -7.91 -7.89 37.11
CA GLY A 645 -9.26 -8.40 36.91
C GLY A 645 -10.33 -7.83 37.85
N PRO A 646 -11.52 -8.45 37.94
CA PRO A 646 -11.87 -9.76 37.36
C PRO A 646 -11.82 -9.79 35.82
N LEU A 647 -11.37 -10.92 35.27
CA LEU A 647 -11.22 -11.14 33.82
C LEU A 647 -12.29 -12.10 33.29
N CYS A 648 -12.60 -12.01 32.01
CA CYS A 648 -13.32 -13.10 31.32
C CYS A 648 -12.31 -14.00 30.58
N LEU A 649 -12.27 -15.28 30.95
CA LEU A 649 -11.57 -16.31 30.17
C LEU A 649 -12.55 -16.88 29.15
N LEU A 650 -12.17 -16.80 27.87
CA LEU A 650 -12.85 -17.39 26.72
C LEU A 650 -11.92 -18.45 26.09
N PHE A 651 -12.49 -19.53 25.58
CA PHE A 651 -11.74 -20.56 24.82
C PHE A 651 -12.69 -21.37 23.94
N LEU A 652 -12.19 -21.94 22.85
CA LEU A 652 -12.90 -22.99 22.12
C LEU A 652 -12.50 -24.38 22.65
N TYR A 653 -13.45 -25.30 22.65
CA TYR A 653 -13.23 -26.71 22.99
C TYR A 653 -14.09 -27.64 22.15
N GLN A 654 -13.62 -28.88 21.99
CA GLN A 654 -14.43 -30.00 21.50
C GLN A 654 -14.12 -31.22 22.38
N ILE A 655 -15.16 -31.86 22.92
CA ILE A 655 -15.04 -33.11 23.71
C ILE A 655 -16.00 -34.11 23.08
N TRP A 656 -15.49 -35.25 22.60
CA TRP A 656 -16.32 -36.25 21.92
C TRP A 656 -15.91 -37.68 22.28
N GLY A 657 -16.89 -38.58 22.33
CA GLY A 657 -16.68 -40.03 22.45
C GLY A 657 -16.99 -40.64 23.83
N GLU A 658 -16.84 -41.96 23.89
CA GLU A 658 -17.28 -42.85 24.96
C GLU A 658 -16.34 -42.87 26.18
N ALA A 659 -15.17 -42.25 26.07
CA ALA A 659 -14.08 -42.26 27.06
C ALA A 659 -14.32 -41.44 28.34
N GLN A 660 -15.48 -40.78 28.46
CA GLN A 660 -15.83 -39.86 29.55
C GLN A 660 -14.73 -38.81 29.79
N GLY A 661 -14.60 -37.91 28.81
CA GLY A 661 -13.69 -36.78 28.89
C GLY A 661 -14.11 -35.76 29.94
N HIS A 662 -13.12 -35.23 30.66
CA HIS A 662 -13.26 -34.14 31.60
C HIS A 662 -12.32 -33.01 31.22
N LEU A 663 -12.84 -31.78 31.26
CA LEU A 663 -12.05 -30.57 31.11
C LEU A 663 -12.39 -29.61 32.26
N LYS A 664 -11.38 -29.18 33.02
CA LYS A 664 -11.51 -28.20 34.10
C LYS A 664 -10.70 -26.96 33.78
N VAL A 665 -11.13 -25.83 34.35
CA VAL A 665 -10.27 -24.65 34.54
C VAL A 665 -10.12 -24.43 36.03
N LEU A 666 -8.88 -24.34 36.49
CA LEU A 666 -8.48 -24.05 37.86
C LEU A 666 -7.69 -22.74 37.89
N VAL A 667 -7.63 -22.11 39.07
CA VAL A 667 -6.64 -21.09 39.41
C VAL A 667 -5.70 -21.64 40.48
N ARG A 668 -4.39 -21.49 40.27
CA ARG A 668 -3.30 -21.88 41.15
C ARG A 668 -2.68 -20.63 41.77
N ASP A 669 -2.63 -20.55 43.10
CA ASP A 669 -1.97 -19.44 43.81
C ASP A 669 -0.45 -19.64 43.95
N ALA A 670 0.25 -18.63 44.47
CA ALA A 670 1.70 -18.65 44.73
C ALA A 670 2.19 -19.73 45.74
N HIS A 671 1.30 -20.44 46.44
CA HIS A 671 1.61 -21.58 47.32
C HIS A 671 1.28 -22.93 46.67
N ASN A 672 0.91 -22.92 45.37
CA ASN A 672 0.35 -24.04 44.61
C ASN A 672 -1.02 -24.55 45.09
N GLU A 673 -1.82 -23.73 45.78
CA GLU A 673 -3.19 -24.09 46.12
C GLU A 673 -4.12 -23.94 44.89
N GLU A 674 -4.81 -25.01 44.49
CA GLU A 674 -5.61 -25.06 43.26
C GLU A 674 -7.13 -24.98 43.53
N THR A 675 -7.78 -23.93 43.04
CA THR A 675 -9.23 -23.72 43.12
C THR A 675 -9.90 -23.94 41.76
N VAL A 676 -10.86 -24.86 41.67
CA VAL A 676 -11.63 -25.11 40.43
C VAL A 676 -12.63 -23.99 40.18
N LEU A 677 -12.56 -23.35 39.00
CA LEU A 677 -13.48 -22.30 38.56
C LEU A 677 -14.51 -22.79 37.52
N TRP A 678 -14.15 -23.81 36.73
CA TRP A 678 -15.00 -24.36 35.66
C TRP A 678 -14.77 -25.85 35.52
N THR A 679 -15.80 -26.60 35.11
CA THR A 679 -15.72 -28.04 34.85
C THR A 679 -16.76 -28.43 33.83
N LEU A 680 -16.34 -29.20 32.83
CA LEU A 680 -17.20 -29.91 31.89
C LEU A 680 -16.89 -31.41 31.94
N LYS A 681 -17.89 -32.20 31.55
CA LYS A 681 -17.89 -33.66 31.67
C LYS A 681 -18.58 -34.28 30.47
N ASP A 682 -18.20 -35.53 30.19
CA ASP A 682 -18.87 -36.45 29.26
C ASP A 682 -18.89 -35.94 27.81
N ASP A 683 -19.51 -36.70 26.90
CA ASP A 683 -19.60 -36.36 25.48
C ASP A 683 -20.34 -35.01 25.27
N GLN A 684 -19.70 -34.11 24.52
CA GLN A 684 -20.26 -32.81 24.16
C GLN A 684 -20.72 -32.75 22.69
N GLY A 685 -20.50 -33.81 21.92
CA GLY A 685 -20.83 -33.90 20.50
C GLY A 685 -19.71 -33.42 19.56
N PRO A 686 -19.81 -33.74 18.27
CA PRO A 686 -18.68 -33.72 17.32
C PRO A 686 -18.38 -32.33 16.73
N GLY A 687 -18.55 -31.25 17.48
CA GLY A 687 -18.30 -29.91 16.98
C GLY A 687 -17.94 -28.90 18.06
N TRP A 688 -17.07 -27.96 17.68
CA TRP A 688 -16.55 -26.89 18.53
C TRP A 688 -17.65 -26.11 19.27
N LYS A 689 -17.38 -25.87 20.55
CA LYS A 689 -18.16 -25.06 21.49
C LYS A 689 -17.25 -24.04 22.17
N GLU A 690 -17.85 -22.98 22.67
CA GLU A 690 -17.15 -21.95 23.42
C GLU A 690 -17.30 -22.18 24.94
N GLY A 691 -16.18 -22.16 25.66
CA GLY A 691 -16.09 -22.12 27.11
C GLY A 691 -15.94 -20.68 27.59
N ARG A 692 -16.66 -20.34 28.66
CA ARG A 692 -16.58 -19.02 29.33
C ARG A 692 -16.48 -19.21 30.84
N THR A 693 -15.59 -18.50 31.50
CA THR A 693 -15.57 -18.38 32.97
C THR A 693 -14.95 -17.06 33.44
N ILE A 694 -15.29 -16.61 34.65
CA ILE A 694 -14.72 -15.42 35.26
C ILE A 694 -13.51 -15.81 36.09
N LEU A 695 -12.36 -15.19 35.83
CA LEU A 695 -11.20 -15.26 36.72
C LEU A 695 -11.39 -14.20 37.83
N PRO A 696 -11.37 -14.58 39.11
CA PRO A 696 -11.57 -13.65 40.21
C PRO A 696 -10.37 -12.71 40.35
N ARG A 697 -10.61 -11.47 40.79
CA ARG A 697 -9.53 -10.58 41.21
C ARG A 697 -8.88 -11.13 42.49
N SER A 698 -7.58 -11.41 42.43
CA SER A 698 -6.78 -11.89 43.55
C SER A 698 -5.80 -10.80 44.02
N PRO A 699 -5.60 -10.58 45.33
CA PRO A 699 -4.56 -9.69 45.87
C PRO A 699 -3.15 -10.33 45.87
N LYS A 700 -3.00 -11.49 45.22
CA LYS A 700 -1.74 -12.22 45.00
C LYS A 700 -1.66 -12.65 43.54
N ASP A 701 -0.44 -12.77 43.02
CA ASP A 701 -0.17 -13.40 41.73
C ASP A 701 -0.75 -14.82 41.66
N PHE A 702 -1.26 -15.20 40.49
CA PHE A 702 -1.86 -16.51 40.25
C PHE A 702 -1.66 -16.99 38.80
N GLN A 703 -1.87 -18.28 38.56
CA GLN A 703 -1.87 -18.87 37.21
C GLN A 703 -3.21 -19.56 36.95
N VAL A 704 -3.62 -19.60 35.68
CA VAL A 704 -4.76 -20.40 35.22
C VAL A 704 -4.24 -21.74 34.73
N VAL A 705 -4.87 -22.83 35.18
CA VAL A 705 -4.54 -24.20 34.76
C VAL A 705 -5.75 -24.80 34.05
N MET A 706 -5.58 -25.21 32.79
CA MET A 706 -6.56 -26.06 32.10
C MET A 706 -6.16 -27.53 32.30
N GLU A 707 -7.05 -28.32 32.89
CA GLU A 707 -6.82 -29.74 33.18
C GLU A 707 -7.76 -30.63 32.36
N GLY A 708 -7.20 -31.48 31.49
CA GLY A 708 -7.93 -32.45 30.68
C GLY A 708 -7.60 -33.89 31.09
N PHE A 709 -8.59 -34.78 31.18
CA PHE A 709 -8.36 -36.23 31.39
C PHE A 709 -9.55 -37.08 30.95
N PHE A 710 -9.33 -38.38 30.81
CA PHE A 710 -10.38 -39.38 30.54
C PHE A 710 -10.52 -40.34 31.73
N LEU A 711 -11.76 -40.74 32.06
CA LEU A 711 -11.98 -41.80 33.05
C LEU A 711 -11.71 -43.20 32.50
N HIS A 712 -11.85 -43.40 31.18
CA HIS A 712 -11.73 -44.71 30.53
C HIS A 712 -10.87 -44.66 29.26
N GLY A 713 -10.04 -45.67 29.03
CA GLY A 713 -9.16 -45.77 27.86
C GLY A 713 -9.84 -46.21 26.56
N THR A 714 -11.12 -45.90 26.38
CA THR A 714 -11.93 -46.20 25.18
C THR A 714 -11.78 -45.10 24.13
N ARG A 715 -12.71 -44.96 23.17
CA ARG A 715 -12.58 -44.01 22.05
C ARG A 715 -13.13 -42.63 22.41
N GLY A 716 -12.31 -41.59 22.27
CA GLY A 716 -12.72 -40.19 22.41
C GLY A 716 -11.56 -39.21 22.30
N HIS A 717 -11.86 -37.91 22.29
CA HIS A 717 -10.88 -36.82 22.20
C HIS A 717 -11.33 -35.57 22.96
N ILE A 718 -10.34 -34.79 23.44
CA ILE A 718 -10.49 -33.46 24.03
C ILE A 718 -9.57 -32.52 23.24
N TRP A 719 -10.14 -31.54 22.55
CA TRP A 719 -9.44 -30.50 21.79
C TRP A 719 -9.72 -29.12 22.38
N ILE A 720 -8.73 -28.22 22.38
CA ILE A 720 -8.81 -26.85 22.91
C ILE A 720 -8.08 -25.90 21.96
N ASP A 721 -8.68 -24.73 21.73
CA ASP A 721 -8.22 -23.73 20.76
C ASP A 721 -8.64 -22.30 21.21
N ASN A 722 -8.06 -21.26 20.60
CA ASN A 722 -8.51 -19.86 20.68
C ASN A 722 -8.73 -19.34 22.12
N ILE A 723 -7.71 -19.46 22.98
CA ILE A 723 -7.79 -19.05 24.40
C ILE A 723 -7.53 -17.54 24.55
N HIS A 724 -8.42 -16.83 25.25
CA HIS A 724 -8.35 -15.37 25.46
C HIS A 724 -8.69 -14.97 26.90
N MET A 725 -7.96 -13.99 27.46
CA MET A 725 -8.23 -13.40 28.77
C MET A 725 -8.57 -11.91 28.62
N SER A 726 -9.85 -11.59 28.48
CA SER A 726 -10.34 -10.24 28.19
C SER A 726 -10.59 -9.42 29.47
N GLN A 727 -10.09 -8.18 29.48
CA GLN A 727 -10.52 -7.11 30.41
C GLN A 727 -11.71 -6.30 29.85
N SER A 728 -11.84 -6.26 28.53
CA SER A 728 -12.83 -5.47 27.76
C SER A 728 -14.23 -6.09 27.73
N SER A 729 -14.37 -7.39 28.04
CA SER A 729 -15.64 -8.12 28.04
C SER A 729 -16.53 -7.80 29.26
N PRO A 730 -17.80 -7.39 29.09
CA PRO A 730 -18.72 -7.18 30.22
C PRO A 730 -19.00 -8.47 31.00
N LEU A 731 -18.86 -8.46 32.33
CA LEU A 731 -19.05 -9.67 33.17
C LEU A 731 -20.45 -10.33 33.04
N LYS A 732 -21.47 -9.55 32.65
CA LYS A 732 -22.83 -10.05 32.34
C LYS A 732 -22.90 -10.90 31.07
N GLU A 733 -21.92 -10.78 30.19
CA GLU A 733 -21.80 -11.52 28.93
C GLU A 733 -20.89 -12.75 29.09
N CYS A 734 -19.90 -12.67 30.00
CA CYS A 734 -19.09 -13.80 30.42
C CYS A 734 -19.92 -14.90 31.14
N THR A 735 -21.02 -14.53 31.80
CA THR A 735 -21.91 -15.42 32.56
C THR A 735 -23.11 -15.96 31.77
N ARG A 736 -23.27 -15.57 30.50
CA ARG A 736 -24.45 -15.91 29.69
C ARG A 736 -24.27 -17.25 28.97
N LYS A 737 -25.03 -18.28 29.37
CA LYS A 737 -25.09 -19.55 28.63
C LYS A 737 -25.67 -19.32 27.22
N SER A 738 -24.91 -19.71 26.19
CA SER A 738 -25.32 -19.55 24.80
C SER A 738 -26.36 -20.59 24.39
N HIS A 739 -27.54 -20.15 23.95
CA HIS A 739 -28.50 -20.97 23.22
C HIS A 739 -28.41 -20.66 21.73
N ARG A 740 -28.11 -21.70 20.93
CA ARG A 740 -27.73 -21.62 19.52
C ARG A 740 -28.87 -21.13 18.62
N LYS A 741 -28.55 -20.34 17.61
CA LYS A 741 -29.30 -20.26 16.34
C LYS A 741 -28.33 -20.49 15.18
N THR A 742 -28.57 -21.54 14.40
CA THR A 742 -27.94 -21.81 13.11
C THR A 742 -28.94 -21.56 11.98
N PRO A 743 -28.53 -21.05 10.82
CA PRO A 743 -29.41 -20.84 9.68
C PRO A 743 -29.52 -22.09 8.77
N PHE A 744 -30.51 -22.04 7.87
CA PHE A 744 -30.78 -22.98 6.77
C PHE A 744 -31.39 -24.36 7.16
N PRO A 745 -32.19 -24.97 6.26
CA PRO A 745 -33.51 -25.44 6.65
C PRO A 745 -33.72 -26.96 6.55
N ASP A 746 -34.81 -27.45 7.12
CA ASP A 746 -35.75 -28.25 6.32
C ASP A 746 -37.20 -28.23 6.85
N TRP A 747 -38.12 -28.81 6.10
CA TRP A 747 -39.57 -28.65 6.20
C TRP A 747 -40.27 -29.88 6.82
N ASN A 748 -41.05 -29.73 7.90
CA ASN A 748 -42.39 -30.36 8.09
C ASN A 748 -43.10 -30.03 9.43
N THR A 749 -44.43 -30.17 9.39
CA THR A 749 -45.49 -29.84 10.39
C THR A 749 -46.15 -31.10 11.00
N PRO A 750 -47.12 -31.04 11.95
CA PRO A 750 -47.44 -30.06 13.03
C PRO A 750 -47.89 -30.72 14.38
N SER A 751 -48.49 -29.91 15.28
CA SER A 751 -49.57 -30.23 16.25
C SER A 751 -49.21 -30.68 17.69
N PRO A 752 -50.13 -30.58 18.68
CA PRO A 752 -51.42 -29.84 18.73
C PRO A 752 -51.54 -28.82 19.88
N SER A 753 -52.66 -28.07 19.85
CA SER A 753 -53.09 -27.00 20.76
C SER A 753 -53.55 -27.41 22.18
N SER A 754 -53.47 -26.48 23.13
CA SER A 754 -54.55 -26.24 24.11
C SER A 754 -54.63 -24.76 24.53
N GLU A 755 -55.84 -24.21 24.54
CA GLU A 755 -56.22 -22.79 24.68
C GLU A 755 -57.23 -22.59 25.84
N PRO A 756 -57.71 -21.35 26.15
CA PRO A 756 -57.10 -20.03 25.95
C PRO A 756 -56.82 -19.35 27.33
N PRO A 757 -57.70 -18.62 28.08
CA PRO A 757 -58.95 -17.89 27.77
C PRO A 757 -58.92 -16.36 28.01
N VAL A 758 -59.29 -15.58 26.98
CA VAL A 758 -60.35 -14.53 26.97
C VAL A 758 -60.28 -13.33 27.96
N THR A 759 -60.49 -12.04 27.61
CA THR A 759 -60.37 -11.11 26.42
C THR A 759 -60.52 -9.66 27.02
N ARG A 760 -60.31 -8.48 26.40
CA ARG A 760 -60.74 -7.84 25.11
C ARG A 760 -59.98 -6.50 24.92
N VAL A 761 -60.11 -5.68 23.86
CA VAL A 761 -60.27 -5.78 22.38
C VAL A 761 -60.04 -4.35 21.85
N SER A 762 -59.06 -4.13 20.97
CA SER A 762 -59.01 -3.28 19.74
C SER A 762 -57.52 -2.96 19.45
N GLU A 763 -57.02 -2.80 18.21
CA GLU A 763 -57.65 -2.41 16.94
C GLU A 763 -57.30 -3.33 15.74
N LYS A 764 -57.72 -2.92 14.53
CA LYS A 764 -57.75 -3.67 13.27
C LYS A 764 -56.39 -3.93 12.60
N ASP A 765 -56.38 -4.98 11.79
CA ASP A 765 -55.42 -5.24 10.71
C ASP A 765 -55.38 -4.12 9.64
N ASN A 766 -54.27 -4.04 8.90
CA ASN A 766 -54.32 -4.30 7.45
C ASN A 766 -52.94 -4.47 6.78
N SER A 767 -52.92 -5.26 5.71
CA SER A 767 -51.79 -5.40 4.78
C SER A 767 -51.54 -4.10 4.00
N TRP A 768 -50.27 -3.82 3.70
CA TRP A 768 -49.83 -2.69 2.84
C TRP A 768 -49.21 -3.14 1.50
N LEU A 769 -49.27 -4.43 1.16
CA LEU A 769 -48.91 -4.91 -0.17
C LEU A 769 -50.14 -4.85 -1.11
N TYR A 770 -50.42 -3.66 -1.67
CA TYR A 770 -50.97 -3.44 -3.04
C TYR A 770 -51.24 -1.94 -3.32
N THR A 771 -50.20 -1.10 -3.38
CA THR A 771 -50.28 0.25 -3.96
C THR A 771 -49.02 0.60 -4.76
N LEU A 772 -48.91 0.08 -5.98
CA LEU A 772 -48.09 0.68 -7.03
C LEU A 772 -49.03 1.12 -8.16
N ASP A 773 -48.88 2.37 -8.60
CA ASP A 773 -49.75 2.96 -9.62
C ASP A 773 -49.55 2.26 -10.98
N PRO A 774 -50.60 1.74 -11.64
CA PRO A 774 -50.50 1.17 -12.98
C PRO A 774 -49.82 2.10 -13.99
N ILE A 775 -49.99 3.42 -13.85
CA ILE A 775 -49.36 4.44 -14.69
C ILE A 775 -47.84 4.37 -14.54
N LEU A 776 -47.33 4.28 -13.31
CA LEU A 776 -45.88 4.21 -13.05
C LEU A 776 -45.24 2.95 -13.65
N VAL A 777 -45.92 1.80 -13.54
CA VAL A 777 -45.45 0.54 -14.15
C VAL A 777 -45.40 0.67 -15.68
N THR A 778 -46.43 1.25 -16.32
CA THR A 778 -46.41 1.46 -17.78
C THR A 778 -45.33 2.46 -18.23
N ILE A 779 -45.02 3.48 -17.44
CA ILE A 779 -43.91 4.41 -17.75
C ILE A 779 -42.56 3.68 -17.74
N ILE A 780 -42.32 2.81 -16.76
CA ILE A 780 -41.07 2.02 -16.66
C ILE A 780 -40.92 1.05 -17.85
N VAL A 781 -41.99 0.37 -18.25
CA VAL A 781 -41.98 -0.55 -19.41
C VAL A 781 -41.81 0.21 -20.74
N MET A 782 -42.49 1.33 -20.94
CA MET A 782 -42.41 2.08 -22.20
C MET A 782 -41.08 2.83 -22.36
N SER A 783 -40.49 3.34 -21.27
CA SER A 783 -39.16 3.98 -21.30
C SER A 783 -38.04 2.98 -21.58
N SER A 784 -38.05 1.81 -20.94
CA SER A 784 -37.07 0.74 -21.22
C SER A 784 -37.16 0.22 -22.67
N LEU A 785 -38.38 0.08 -23.22
CA LEU A 785 -38.57 -0.27 -24.64
C LEU A 785 -38.02 0.81 -25.59
N GLY A 786 -38.19 2.10 -25.23
CA GLY A 786 -37.65 3.23 -25.99
C GLY A 786 -36.12 3.26 -26.04
N VAL A 787 -35.44 2.97 -24.93
CA VAL A 787 -33.97 2.85 -24.89
C VAL A 787 -33.48 1.68 -25.77
N LEU A 788 -34.19 0.54 -25.73
CA LEU A 788 -33.84 -0.63 -26.55
C LEU A 788 -33.94 -0.32 -28.05
N LEU A 789 -35.02 0.33 -28.49
CA LEU A 789 -35.20 0.75 -29.88
C LEU A 789 -34.16 1.81 -30.30
N GLY A 790 -33.82 2.76 -29.42
CA GLY A 790 -32.75 3.73 -29.67
C GLY A 790 -31.39 3.07 -29.89
N ALA A 791 -31.03 2.08 -29.07
CA ALA A 791 -29.79 1.32 -29.21
C ALA A 791 -29.74 0.51 -30.53
N VAL A 792 -30.85 -0.12 -30.93
CA VAL A 792 -30.94 -0.85 -32.21
C VAL A 792 -30.81 0.09 -33.41
N CYS A 793 -31.46 1.27 -33.39
CA CYS A 793 -31.30 2.27 -34.45
C CYS A 793 -29.88 2.84 -34.52
N ALA A 794 -29.24 3.11 -33.38
CA ALA A 794 -27.85 3.56 -33.34
C ALA A 794 -26.87 2.49 -33.88
N GLY A 795 -27.08 1.21 -33.52
CA GLY A 795 -26.30 0.09 -34.05
C GLY A 795 -26.45 -0.09 -35.56
N LEU A 796 -27.68 0.04 -36.09
CA LEU A 796 -27.93 0.00 -37.53
C LEU A 796 -27.28 1.17 -38.28
N LEU A 797 -27.33 2.40 -37.73
CA LEU A 797 -26.65 3.56 -38.30
C LEU A 797 -25.12 3.36 -38.34
N LEU A 798 -24.53 2.88 -37.24
CA LEU A 798 -23.09 2.57 -37.19
C LEU A 798 -22.72 1.48 -38.21
N TYR A 799 -23.50 0.42 -38.31
CA TYR A 799 -23.29 -0.65 -39.30
C TYR A 799 -23.33 -0.11 -40.74
N CYS A 800 -24.30 0.74 -41.08
CA CYS A 800 -24.36 1.41 -42.39
C CYS A 800 -23.13 2.31 -42.64
N THR A 801 -22.66 3.08 -41.64
CA THR A 801 -21.47 3.93 -41.82
C THR A 801 -20.18 3.12 -42.02
N CYS A 802 -20.01 1.98 -41.34
CA CYS A 802 -18.86 1.10 -41.52
C CYS A 802 -18.93 0.27 -42.81
N SER A 803 -20.13 0.03 -43.37
CA SER A 803 -20.31 -0.74 -44.60
C SER A 803 -19.89 -0.01 -45.89
N TYR A 804 -19.59 1.30 -45.84
CA TYR A 804 -19.34 2.13 -47.03
C TYR A 804 -17.92 2.74 -47.11
N SER A 805 -17.03 2.44 -46.16
CA SER A 805 -15.66 2.98 -46.12
C SER A 805 -14.70 2.19 -47.04
N GLY A 806 -14.88 2.35 -48.35
CA GLY A 806 -14.19 1.56 -49.38
C GLY A 806 -13.39 2.34 -50.43
N LEU A 807 -12.69 3.43 -50.08
CA LEU A 807 -11.69 4.07 -50.98
C LEU A 807 -10.69 5.01 -50.27
N SER A 808 -9.53 5.16 -50.92
CA SER A 808 -8.26 5.78 -50.50
C SER A 808 -8.28 7.21 -49.91
N SER A 809 -7.47 7.40 -48.86
CA SER A 809 -6.74 8.61 -48.40
C SER A 809 -7.02 10.01 -48.99
N ARG A 810 -7.41 10.97 -48.13
CA ARG A 810 -6.67 12.25 -47.87
C ARG A 810 -7.31 13.17 -46.80
N SER A 811 -6.44 13.90 -46.09
CA SER A 811 -6.61 15.23 -45.45
C SER A 811 -7.85 15.58 -44.60
N SER A 812 -7.58 15.79 -43.30
CA SER A 812 -7.98 16.92 -42.42
C SER A 812 -9.45 17.35 -42.23
N THR A 813 -9.76 17.55 -40.94
CA THR A 813 -10.65 18.60 -40.37
C THR A 813 -12.09 18.70 -40.86
N THR A 814 -13.02 18.03 -40.17
CA THR A 814 -14.30 18.60 -39.65
C THR A 814 -15.14 17.53 -38.96
N LEU A 815 -15.15 17.44 -37.61
CA LEU A 815 -16.34 17.05 -36.82
C LEU A 815 -16.23 17.22 -35.29
N GLU A 816 -15.70 18.34 -34.80
CA GLU A 816 -16.05 18.79 -33.43
C GLU A 816 -17.28 19.70 -33.50
N ASN A 817 -18.41 19.26 -32.89
CA ASN A 817 -19.48 20.06 -32.27
C ASN A 817 -20.79 19.23 -32.14
N TYR A 818 -20.97 18.53 -31.01
CA TYR A 818 -22.29 18.17 -30.49
C TYR A 818 -22.27 18.06 -28.96
N ASN A 819 -22.43 19.21 -28.28
CA ASN A 819 -22.76 19.24 -26.86
C ASN A 819 -24.25 18.90 -26.67
N PHE A 820 -24.54 18.03 -25.70
CA PHE A 820 -25.90 17.85 -25.18
C PHE A 820 -26.08 18.66 -23.89
N GLU A 821 -26.61 19.88 -24.02
CA GLU A 821 -27.15 20.63 -22.87
C GLU A 821 -28.64 20.32 -22.72
N LEU A 822 -29.05 19.81 -21.55
CA LEU A 822 -30.46 19.77 -21.17
C LEU A 822 -30.87 21.12 -20.60
N TYR A 823 -31.84 21.81 -21.20
CA TYR A 823 -32.54 22.92 -20.57
C TYR A 823 -34.04 22.94 -20.89
N ASP A 824 -34.82 23.39 -19.91
CA ASP A 824 -36.28 23.36 -19.91
C ASP A 824 -36.92 24.46 -20.78
N GLY A 825 -38.10 24.18 -21.33
CA GLY A 825 -38.64 24.87 -22.50
C GLY A 825 -39.75 25.88 -22.24
N LEU A 826 -39.47 27.18 -22.40
CA LEU A 826 -40.48 28.24 -22.42
C LEU A 826 -40.31 29.23 -23.59
N LYS A 827 -41.18 29.08 -24.60
CA LYS A 827 -41.57 30.02 -25.68
C LYS A 827 -40.62 31.20 -26.00
N HIS A 828 -40.14 31.28 -27.25
CA HIS A 828 -40.75 32.24 -28.22
C HIS A 828 -40.44 31.99 -29.72
N LYS A 829 -41.15 32.76 -30.55
CA LYS A 829 -41.38 32.58 -32.00
C LYS A 829 -40.18 32.82 -32.95
N VAL A 830 -40.01 31.90 -33.90
CA VAL A 830 -39.96 32.10 -35.37
C VAL A 830 -39.09 33.22 -35.97
N LYS A 831 -38.08 32.83 -36.78
CA LYS A 831 -38.01 33.25 -38.19
C LYS A 831 -37.29 32.21 -39.07
N LEU A 832 -37.59 32.21 -40.38
CA LEU A 832 -37.24 31.18 -41.35
C LEU A 832 -36.44 31.77 -42.54
N ASN A 833 -35.49 30.99 -43.07
CA ASN A 833 -34.98 30.99 -44.46
C ASN A 833 -34.23 29.63 -44.63
N GLN A 834 -34.46 28.76 -45.62
CA GLN A 834 -34.28 28.88 -47.09
C GLN A 834 -32.83 29.28 -47.47
N GLN A 835 -32.07 28.58 -48.33
CA GLN A 835 -32.24 27.42 -49.26
C GLN A 835 -30.81 26.80 -49.50
N ARG A 836 -30.50 25.68 -50.19
CA ARG A 836 -31.19 24.76 -51.14
C ARG A 836 -30.37 23.44 -51.33
N CYS A 837 -31.02 22.27 -51.47
CA CYS A 837 -30.50 20.99 -52.07
C CYS A 837 -29.23 20.36 -51.41
N CYS A 838 -28.83 19.09 -51.63
CA CYS A 838 -29.21 17.99 -52.56
C CYS A 838 -29.41 16.68 -51.77
N THR A 839 -30.55 15.97 -51.88
CA THR A 839 -30.79 14.70 -52.63
C THR A 839 -29.92 13.47 -52.26
N GLU A 840 -30.58 12.46 -51.68
CA GLU A 840 -30.46 11.01 -51.91
C GLU A 840 -29.07 10.38 -52.16
N ALA A 841 -28.54 9.73 -51.13
CA ALA A 841 -28.14 8.31 -51.14
C ALA A 841 -28.26 7.73 -49.73
#